data_AF-A0A3R6DY49-F1
#
_entry.id   AF-A0A3R6DY49-F1
#
_cell.length_a   1.000
_cell.length_b   1.000
_cell.length_c   1.000
_cell.angle_alpha   90.00
_cell.angle_beta   90.00
_cell.angle_gamma   90.00
#
_symmetry.space_group_name_H-M   'P 1'
#
loop_
_entity.id
_entity.type
_entity.pdbx_description
1 polymer ?
#
loop_
_entity_poly.entity_id
_entity_poly.type
_entity_poly.pdbx_seq_one_letter_code
_entity_poly.pdbx_strand_id
1 'polypeptide(L)'
;MPNRELNDLMEKSNEIAHVNAELIPQDNSAESDDKSLSRRRVLEAGAAALALLMMPKLAFGATCPGGNPPNEKGWFGSGNGSVVHHGGNYIGVTSKTWWWQVGYSWDASQWLCVSFRVYVESIFTDELYDIFKIHVQAKCGDVNTSTGHRIWYSKYKDNYLHFWVSNLGIAGSSQKTDWEDNKYFAFSNENLGGGNRSWWSITGWSDLGYDSPTYLYKRNNGLQDAYFGLGVYVYNVMSGGVNNWTTPDRVFLSGFTSNSDSFMGSDIHARIDKITLDQDMSLFGKIVAIVPDAVKSGYQCLDVVNAGQVSMTGVHLYGSDGTGAQFTMRNFIMGLGAMDERGGITFYIYPAHVKGFKLVLNAYGGRTELAAAARERRTPSTTQSLYLYQDDNSNACRFWVTKSVDKNGRYNIISDASGFALDRADGKLGDDTAVRLHSDGIHASEWTNEAHKWRIEEVFFKGTISLDAERVEPGKTISVIDPSKTCTPYDYAKTGSVKYLYRWYWMQDERESPFAENKYPEAFTLSSWCHLANCGDQVWRDAYAGAGYPVRDTNFFVESFKLRIKYGTGFIENNADFGAICYAGCMGIENSGDFSWSDVCRDGEELGKGGVSNRITGIKIWLEGDIAKEYDIAYRAFIYGQGWTERFHSNGGSQDDAELCGSDDASGSKGAIKCIQVFAIPKPRGAKLAREFAEDNSFIPENSHSGGYLTAQAMLALNLDDTSGFDGHKMIADAYQGDSSKGLEALPVPPTPPSPVGIKVFYYVDGETDPCFEEEYEMGTTYQVNPDATAAGQKDNCLDLVCWYTDPEYTQPYESQELATSLKLYGYNPCSVKYDTTTRSSVLDTSYNWSTDADLGTALDLAALYPQDEVVKYGTKLTFAGPWSAWCEDAGKTRCVSSTPGVYATSGASGSPILSATIKGNTTVYVDWPWSGYDGVMSARS
;
A
#
# COMPACT_ATOMS: atom_id res chain seq x y z
N MET A 1 51.17 10.91 -18.46
CA MET A 1 51.91 10.25 -19.55
C MET A 1 51.24 8.92 -19.85
N PRO A 2 51.10 8.54 -21.13
CA PRO A 2 49.78 8.34 -21.72
C PRO A 2 49.53 6.92 -22.26
N ASN A 3 48.26 6.69 -22.62
CA ASN A 3 47.72 5.87 -23.71
C ASN A 3 48.16 4.41 -23.86
N ARG A 4 47.17 3.52 -23.79
CA ARG A 4 46.95 2.55 -24.87
C ARG A 4 45.48 2.14 -24.96
N GLU A 5 44.75 2.81 -25.85
CA GLU A 5 43.65 2.22 -26.62
C GLU A 5 44.22 1.57 -27.89
N LEU A 6 43.56 0.51 -28.37
CA LEU A 6 43.36 0.12 -29.78
C LEU A 6 42.48 -1.14 -29.77
N ASN A 7 41.18 -1.00 -30.08
CA ASN A 7 40.52 -1.22 -31.40
C ASN A 7 40.09 -2.68 -31.61
N ASP A 8 38.78 -2.97 -31.61
CA ASP A 8 37.85 -3.07 -32.77
C ASP A 8 37.59 -4.58 -33.07
N LEU A 9 36.45 -5.11 -33.50
CA LEU A 9 35.17 -4.60 -33.99
C LEU A 9 34.11 -5.74 -33.89
N MET A 10 32.84 -5.34 -33.98
CA MET A 10 31.59 -6.10 -33.96
C MET A 10 31.51 -7.36 -34.85
N GLU A 11 30.80 -8.39 -34.36
CA GLU A 11 29.87 -9.15 -35.20
C GLU A 11 28.61 -9.55 -34.40
N LYS A 12 27.45 -9.30 -35.02
CA LYS A 12 26.09 -9.53 -34.49
C LYS A 12 25.68 -10.99 -34.74
N SER A 13 25.06 -11.62 -33.74
CA SER A 13 23.98 -12.60 -33.98
C SER A 13 23.00 -12.61 -32.81
N ASN A 14 21.75 -12.27 -33.10
CA ASN A 14 20.61 -12.36 -32.19
C ASN A 14 20.35 -13.82 -31.80
N GLU A 15 20.23 -14.09 -30.51
CA GLU A 15 19.24 -15.05 -29.99
C GLU A 15 18.89 -14.70 -28.53
N ILE A 16 17.59 -14.62 -28.28
CA ILE A 16 16.95 -14.19 -27.04
C ILE A 16 16.93 -15.38 -26.08
N ALA A 17 17.51 -15.23 -24.88
CA ALA A 17 17.21 -16.08 -23.74
C ALA A 17 17.29 -15.27 -22.44
N HIS A 18 16.15 -15.12 -21.77
CA HIS A 18 16.03 -14.54 -20.44
C HIS A 18 16.83 -15.37 -19.43
N VAL A 19 17.69 -14.70 -18.64
CA VAL A 19 18.36 -15.32 -17.48
C VAL A 19 17.96 -14.57 -16.21
N ASN A 20 17.12 -15.22 -15.41
CA ASN A 20 16.87 -14.89 -14.01
C ASN A 20 18.10 -15.30 -13.20
N ALA A 21 18.70 -14.37 -12.46
CA ALA A 21 19.79 -14.67 -11.54
C ALA A 21 19.22 -14.92 -10.12
N GLU A 22 19.00 -16.19 -9.79
CA GLU A 22 18.92 -16.67 -8.40
C GLU A 22 20.32 -17.02 -7.91
N LEU A 23 20.72 -16.40 -6.80
CA LEU A 23 21.93 -16.73 -6.05
C LEU A 23 21.72 -18.04 -5.28
N ILE A 24 22.43 -19.09 -5.71
CA ILE A 24 22.55 -20.38 -5.03
C ILE A 24 23.71 -20.29 -4.02
N PRO A 25 23.49 -20.53 -2.72
CA PRO A 25 24.55 -20.98 -1.83
C PRO A 25 24.70 -22.50 -1.98
N GLN A 26 25.94 -22.95 -2.22
CA GLN A 26 26.31 -24.36 -2.23
C GLN A 26 26.06 -24.99 -0.86
N ASP A 27 25.19 -26.01 -0.86
CA ASP A 27 24.92 -26.87 0.27
C ASP A 27 25.96 -28.01 0.31
N ASN A 28 26.58 -28.21 1.47
CA ASN A 28 27.51 -29.30 1.74
C ASN A 28 27.34 -29.73 3.20
N SER A 29 26.25 -30.44 3.51
CA SER A 29 26.28 -31.54 4.49
C SER A 29 24.93 -32.25 4.61
N ALA A 30 24.91 -33.50 4.15
CA ALA A 30 24.21 -34.68 4.66
C ALA A 30 22.71 -34.55 5.01
N GLU A 31 21.91 -35.18 4.14
CA GLU A 31 20.52 -35.57 4.26
C GLU A 31 20.15 -36.24 5.60
N SER A 32 19.02 -35.82 6.18
CA SER A 32 18.06 -36.77 6.73
C SER A 32 16.63 -36.33 6.39
N ASP A 33 16.00 -37.10 5.52
CA ASP A 33 14.62 -36.98 5.05
C ASP A 33 13.59 -36.91 6.19
N ASP A 34 12.91 -35.77 6.35
CA ASP A 34 11.65 -35.66 7.07
C ASP A 34 10.48 -35.70 6.07
N LYS A 35 10.10 -36.91 5.68
CA LYS A 35 8.82 -37.18 5.02
C LYS A 35 7.78 -37.60 6.05
N SER A 36 6.72 -36.81 6.11
CA SER A 36 5.45 -37.15 6.74
C SER A 36 4.88 -38.47 6.19
N LEU A 37 4.63 -39.44 7.08
CA LEU A 37 3.85 -40.64 6.78
C LEU A 37 2.75 -40.88 7.83
N SER A 38 1.53 -40.70 7.34
CA SER A 38 0.18 -41.08 7.78
C SER A 38 -0.01 -41.95 9.03
N ARG A 39 -0.87 -41.45 9.94
CA ARG A 39 -1.62 -42.23 10.93
C ARG A 39 -2.65 -43.14 10.26
N ARG A 40 -2.46 -44.47 10.30
CA ARG A 40 -3.51 -45.49 10.54
C ARG A 40 -2.88 -46.90 10.52
N ARG A 41 -3.06 -47.62 11.62
CA ARG A 41 -2.63 -49.01 11.91
C ARG A 41 -1.24 -49.19 12.53
N VAL A 42 -1.08 -48.66 13.75
CA VAL A 42 -0.56 -49.50 14.84
C VAL A 42 -1.58 -49.37 15.98
N LEU A 43 -2.27 -50.48 16.21
CA LEU A 43 -3.38 -50.63 17.15
C LEU A 43 -2.89 -50.54 18.61
N GLU A 44 -3.79 -50.03 19.46
CA GLU A 44 -4.19 -50.66 20.73
C GLU A 44 -3.06 -51.26 21.59
N ALA A 45 -2.22 -50.41 22.17
CA ALA A 45 -1.54 -50.67 23.44
C ALA A 45 -0.94 -49.35 23.95
N GLY A 46 -1.64 -48.63 24.84
CA GLY A 46 -1.07 -47.40 25.40
C GLY A 46 -1.98 -46.58 26.31
N ALA A 47 -3.28 -46.87 26.35
CA ALA A 47 -4.23 -46.15 27.20
C ALA A 47 -4.20 -46.55 28.70
N ALA A 48 -3.25 -47.40 29.12
CA ALA A 48 -3.01 -47.73 30.54
C ALA A 48 -1.66 -47.20 31.08
N ALA A 49 -0.87 -46.49 30.27
CA ALA A 49 0.47 -46.03 30.66
C ALA A 49 0.51 -44.58 31.21
N LEU A 50 -0.53 -43.76 31.00
CA LEU A 50 -0.50 -42.35 31.39
C LEU A 50 -1.09 -42.03 32.79
N ALA A 51 -1.75 -42.97 33.45
CA ALA A 51 -2.19 -42.79 34.85
C ALA A 51 -1.13 -43.24 35.89
N LEU A 52 0.01 -43.77 35.43
CA LEU A 52 1.11 -44.27 36.27
C LEU A 52 2.29 -43.29 36.42
N LEU A 53 2.23 -42.10 35.79
CA LEU A 53 3.32 -41.12 35.79
C LEU A 53 3.09 -39.90 36.70
N MET A 54 1.99 -39.86 37.47
CA MET A 54 1.73 -38.82 38.49
C MET A 54 1.47 -39.40 39.88
N MET A 55 2.29 -40.34 40.31
CA MET A 55 2.50 -40.59 41.74
C MET A 55 3.74 -39.80 42.18
N PRO A 56 3.81 -39.27 43.43
CA PRO A 56 5.09 -38.87 43.99
C PRO A 56 6.03 -40.06 43.84
N LYS A 57 7.09 -39.92 43.03
CA LYS A 57 7.99 -41.03 42.72
C LYS A 57 8.53 -41.60 44.02
N LEU A 58 8.08 -42.79 44.39
CA LEU A 58 8.84 -43.69 45.23
C LEU A 58 10.16 -43.94 44.49
N ALA A 59 11.21 -43.24 44.93
CA ALA A 59 12.54 -43.38 44.37
C ALA A 59 13.08 -44.78 44.70
N PHE A 60 13.00 -45.69 43.74
CA PHE A 60 13.66 -47.00 43.82
C PHE A 60 15.17 -46.79 43.63
N GLY A 61 15.96 -47.14 44.64
CA GLY A 61 17.41 -47.09 44.57
C GLY A 61 18.00 -48.21 43.74
N ALA A 62 19.06 -47.91 43.00
CA ALA A 62 19.84 -48.92 42.31
C ALA A 62 20.91 -49.47 43.26
N THR A 63 20.91 -50.78 43.49
CA THR A 63 22.02 -51.52 44.08
C THR A 63 22.65 -52.37 42.99
N CYS A 64 23.90 -52.11 42.64
CA CYS A 64 24.63 -52.94 41.69
C CYS A 64 25.61 -53.84 42.45
N PRO A 65 25.46 -55.18 42.37
CA PRO A 65 26.47 -56.10 42.84
C PRO A 65 27.59 -56.19 41.80
N GLY A 66 28.75 -55.58 42.05
CA GLY A 66 30.00 -55.95 41.37
C GLY A 66 30.48 -55.11 40.17
N GLY A 67 30.14 -53.82 40.05
CA GLY A 67 30.72 -52.95 39.00
C GLY A 67 30.91 -51.49 39.45
N ASN A 68 31.72 -50.72 38.71
CA ASN A 68 31.73 -49.26 38.82
C ASN A 68 30.36 -48.72 38.39
N PRO A 69 29.85 -47.63 39.02
CA PRO A 69 28.62 -47.01 38.58
C PRO A 69 28.74 -46.53 37.13
N PRO A 70 27.65 -46.55 36.35
CA PRO A 70 27.67 -46.11 34.96
C PRO A 70 28.11 -44.64 34.85
N ASN A 71 29.03 -44.35 33.94
CA ASN A 71 29.43 -42.98 33.62
C ASN A 71 28.33 -42.33 32.77
N GLU A 72 27.46 -41.56 33.41
CA GLU A 72 26.33 -40.87 32.77
C GLU A 72 26.68 -39.45 32.27
N LYS A 73 27.98 -39.09 32.20
CA LYS A 73 28.42 -37.76 31.74
C LYS A 73 28.09 -37.55 30.27
N GLY A 74 27.40 -36.46 29.95
CA GLY A 74 27.20 -36.03 28.56
C GLY A 74 25.92 -35.24 28.32
N TRP A 75 25.77 -34.84 27.07
CA TRP A 75 24.55 -34.23 26.52
C TRP A 75 23.46 -35.29 26.32
N PHE A 76 22.22 -34.91 26.56
CA PHE A 76 21.04 -35.74 26.31
C PHE A 76 19.86 -34.88 25.87
N GLY A 77 18.93 -35.48 25.13
CA GLY A 77 17.92 -34.73 24.39
C GLY A 77 18.50 -34.18 23.08
N SER A 78 18.08 -32.97 22.69
CA SER A 78 18.59 -32.30 21.49
C SER A 78 20.06 -31.90 21.65
N GLY A 79 20.77 -31.78 20.52
CA GLY A 79 22.20 -31.44 20.52
C GLY A 79 22.48 -30.02 21.03
N ASN A 80 23.67 -29.79 21.59
CA ASN A 80 24.08 -28.45 22.03
C ASN A 80 24.13 -27.49 20.84
N GLY A 81 23.58 -26.28 21.01
CA GLY A 81 23.41 -25.30 19.94
C GLY A 81 22.16 -25.51 19.08
N SER A 82 21.31 -26.49 19.40
CA SER A 82 20.04 -26.70 18.69
C SER A 82 19.02 -25.62 19.05
N VAL A 83 18.06 -25.39 18.15
CA VAL A 83 16.88 -24.58 18.47
C VAL A 83 16.01 -25.32 19.47
N VAL A 84 15.58 -24.64 20.53
CA VAL A 84 14.60 -25.22 21.47
C VAL A 84 13.24 -25.23 20.76
N HIS A 85 12.95 -26.33 20.07
CA HIS A 85 11.80 -26.47 19.16
C HIS A 85 10.42 -26.42 19.84
N HIS A 86 9.42 -26.15 19.00
CA HIS A 86 8.00 -26.34 19.24
C HIS A 86 7.68 -27.85 19.36
N GLY A 87 7.22 -28.33 20.52
CA GLY A 87 6.65 -29.70 20.63
C GLY A 87 7.27 -30.66 21.64
N GLY A 88 7.90 -30.19 22.72
CA GLY A 88 8.29 -31.04 23.86
C GLY A 88 9.68 -31.70 23.75
N ASN A 89 10.56 -31.18 22.90
CA ASN A 89 11.98 -31.52 22.95
C ASN A 89 12.67 -30.70 24.05
N TYR A 90 13.69 -31.29 24.67
CA TYR A 90 14.52 -30.63 25.67
C TYR A 90 15.99 -30.74 25.31
N ILE A 91 16.80 -29.78 25.77
CA ILE A 91 18.26 -29.83 25.70
C ILE A 91 18.75 -30.00 27.12
N GLY A 92 19.57 -31.03 27.38
CA GLY A 92 20.05 -31.32 28.72
C GLY A 92 21.49 -31.77 28.80
N VAL A 93 22.11 -31.51 29.95
CA VAL A 93 23.44 -31.99 30.29
C VAL A 93 23.40 -32.74 31.62
N THR A 94 24.08 -33.89 31.67
CA THR A 94 24.20 -34.73 32.87
C THR A 94 25.67 -34.83 33.28
N SER A 95 25.93 -34.72 34.58
CA SER A 95 27.26 -34.93 35.14
C SER A 95 27.69 -36.38 35.19
N LYS A 96 29.01 -36.59 35.33
CA LYS A 96 29.48 -37.84 35.91
C LYS A 96 29.00 -37.96 37.35
N THR A 97 28.79 -39.19 37.82
CA THR A 97 28.59 -39.42 39.26
C THR A 97 29.94 -39.26 39.96
N TRP A 98 30.03 -38.26 40.85
CA TRP A 98 31.26 -37.96 41.59
C TRP A 98 31.25 -38.66 42.92
N TRP A 99 32.36 -39.32 43.27
CA TRP A 99 32.55 -40.00 44.55
C TRP A 99 33.69 -39.34 45.31
N TRP A 100 33.50 -39.15 46.62
CA TRP A 100 34.57 -38.67 47.49
C TRP A 100 34.49 -39.34 48.86
N GLN A 101 35.66 -39.52 49.46
CA GLN A 101 35.79 -40.11 50.79
C GLN A 101 35.61 -39.04 51.86
N VAL A 102 34.83 -39.35 52.89
CA VAL A 102 34.42 -38.38 53.92
C VAL A 102 34.81 -38.81 55.34
N GLY A 103 35.24 -40.05 55.51
CA GLY A 103 35.72 -40.61 56.77
C GLY A 103 36.59 -41.85 56.54
N TYR A 104 37.62 -42.02 57.38
CA TYR A 104 38.60 -43.10 57.30
C TYR A 104 38.81 -43.76 58.66
N SER A 105 38.61 -45.08 58.74
CA SER A 105 39.28 -45.95 59.72
C SER A 105 39.97 -47.10 58.98
N TRP A 106 40.89 -47.78 59.67
CA TRP A 106 41.73 -48.86 59.17
C TRP A 106 40.92 -50.13 58.78
N ASP A 107 39.66 -50.20 59.16
CA ASP A 107 38.71 -51.30 58.93
C ASP A 107 37.36 -50.84 58.33
N ALA A 108 37.13 -49.54 58.15
CA ALA A 108 35.89 -49.01 57.58
C ALA A 108 36.09 -47.70 56.77
N SER A 109 35.45 -47.65 55.61
CA SER A 109 35.42 -46.50 54.70
C SER A 109 34.02 -45.89 54.60
N GLN A 110 33.98 -44.55 54.58
CA GLN A 110 32.78 -43.76 54.34
C GLN A 110 32.95 -42.91 53.07
N TRP A 111 32.06 -43.10 52.11
CA TRP A 111 32.05 -42.39 50.83
C TRP A 111 30.69 -41.80 50.54
N LEU A 112 30.69 -40.66 49.86
CA LEU A 112 29.50 -40.03 49.32
C LEU A 112 29.58 -39.91 47.81
N CYS A 113 28.42 -39.87 47.17
CA CYS A 113 28.31 -39.44 45.80
C CYS A 113 27.16 -38.51 45.52
N VAL A 114 27.33 -37.69 44.48
CA VAL A 114 26.26 -36.92 43.86
C VAL A 114 26.40 -36.95 42.34
N SER A 115 25.26 -36.76 41.66
CA SER A 115 25.19 -36.45 40.24
C SER A 115 24.03 -35.48 40.03
N PHE A 116 24.18 -34.54 39.11
CA PHE A 116 23.07 -33.68 38.68
C PHE A 116 22.86 -33.81 37.18
N ARG A 117 21.66 -33.44 36.78
CA ARG A 117 21.33 -33.14 35.41
C ARG A 117 20.45 -31.91 35.37
N VAL A 118 20.68 -31.08 34.38
CA VAL A 118 19.85 -29.92 34.07
C VAL A 118 19.36 -30.06 32.64
N TYR A 119 18.11 -29.74 32.38
CA TYR A 119 17.56 -29.69 31.05
C TYR A 119 16.51 -28.60 30.91
N VAL A 120 16.45 -28.00 29.73
CA VAL A 120 15.53 -26.92 29.39
C VAL A 120 14.49 -27.47 28.42
N GLU A 121 13.22 -27.28 28.75
CA GLU A 121 12.06 -27.68 27.96
C GLU A 121 11.24 -26.45 27.59
N SER A 122 10.78 -26.34 26.34
CA SER A 122 9.73 -25.36 26.00
C SER A 122 8.36 -25.95 26.36
N ILE A 123 7.64 -25.28 27.28
CA ILE A 123 6.31 -25.71 27.72
C ILE A 123 5.18 -24.94 27.03
N PHE A 124 5.51 -23.83 26.37
CA PHE A 124 4.62 -23.06 25.52
C PHE A 124 5.43 -22.28 24.51
N THR A 125 4.92 -22.13 23.31
CA THR A 125 5.59 -21.41 22.22
C THR A 125 4.57 -21.01 21.19
N ASP A 126 4.68 -19.80 20.67
CA ASP A 126 3.88 -19.32 19.54
C ASP A 126 4.76 -18.50 18.59
N GLU A 127 4.15 -17.68 17.75
CA GLU A 127 4.88 -16.87 16.76
C GLU A 127 5.77 -15.79 17.38
N LEU A 128 5.49 -15.36 18.62
CA LEU A 128 6.15 -14.24 19.30
C LEU A 128 6.82 -14.62 20.61
N TYR A 129 6.31 -15.60 21.33
CA TYR A 129 6.69 -15.90 22.70
C TYR A 129 7.07 -17.35 22.91
N ASP A 130 8.03 -17.56 23.81
CA ASP A 130 8.39 -18.87 24.34
C ASP A 130 8.31 -18.85 25.87
N ILE A 131 7.84 -19.93 26.46
CA ILE A 131 7.95 -20.19 27.90
C ILE A 131 8.81 -21.43 28.09
N PHE A 132 10.01 -21.22 28.64
CA PHE A 132 10.94 -22.30 28.97
C PHE A 132 10.77 -22.71 30.42
N LYS A 133 10.85 -24.01 30.69
CA LYS A 133 10.95 -24.60 32.02
C LYS A 133 12.32 -25.27 32.16
N ILE A 134 13.04 -24.90 33.20
CA ILE A 134 14.35 -25.48 33.51
C ILE A 134 14.17 -26.52 34.59
N HIS A 135 14.50 -27.75 34.28
CA HIS A 135 14.44 -28.85 35.21
C HIS A 135 15.82 -29.13 35.79
N VAL A 136 15.91 -29.17 37.12
CA VAL A 136 17.11 -29.62 37.83
C VAL A 136 16.78 -30.89 38.58
N GLN A 137 17.59 -31.92 38.36
CA GLN A 137 17.45 -33.18 39.06
C GLN A 137 18.80 -33.63 39.58
N ALA A 138 18.75 -34.32 40.72
CA ALA A 138 19.92 -34.89 41.32
C ALA A 138 19.67 -36.32 41.78
N LYS A 139 20.78 -37.04 41.94
CA LYS A 139 20.81 -38.28 42.70
C LYS A 139 21.99 -38.22 43.64
N CYS A 140 21.85 -38.83 44.80
CA CYS A 140 22.89 -38.91 45.80
C CYS A 140 23.00 -40.33 46.34
N GLY A 141 24.12 -40.64 46.95
CA GLY A 141 24.37 -41.97 47.47
C GLY A 141 25.50 -41.99 48.47
N ASP A 142 25.63 -43.10 49.16
CA ASP A 142 26.66 -43.33 50.15
C ASP A 142 27.14 -44.78 50.17
N VAL A 143 28.33 -44.95 50.74
CA VAL A 143 28.87 -46.21 51.24
C VAL A 143 29.27 -45.93 52.69
N ASN A 144 28.69 -46.65 53.65
CA ASN A 144 29.08 -46.55 55.05
C ASN A 144 29.31 -47.95 55.65
N THR A 145 30.58 -48.32 55.73
CA THR A 145 31.00 -49.59 56.35
C THR A 145 31.32 -49.47 57.85
N SER A 146 31.22 -48.26 58.42
CA SER A 146 31.66 -47.95 59.79
C SER A 146 30.52 -47.99 60.82
N THR A 147 29.48 -47.16 60.64
CA THR A 147 28.42 -46.97 61.66
C THR A 147 27.07 -47.51 61.22
N GLY A 148 26.93 -47.87 59.95
CA GLY A 148 25.67 -48.36 59.40
C GLY A 148 24.55 -47.33 59.24
N HIS A 149 24.81 -46.07 59.60
CA HIS A 149 23.91 -44.95 59.39
C HIS A 149 24.04 -44.38 57.97
N ARG A 150 23.00 -43.69 57.50
CA ARG A 150 23.11 -42.90 56.27
C ARG A 150 24.03 -41.71 56.49
N ILE A 151 24.59 -41.21 55.40
CA ILE A 151 25.49 -40.05 55.45
C ILE A 151 24.77 -38.77 54.95
N TRP A 152 23.82 -38.89 54.03
CA TRP A 152 22.93 -37.81 53.62
C TRP A 152 21.68 -37.76 54.51
N TYR A 153 21.33 -36.58 55.00
CA TYR A 153 20.17 -36.39 55.88
C TYR A 153 19.35 -35.18 55.42
N SER A 154 18.04 -35.39 55.27
CA SER A 154 17.10 -34.36 54.79
C SER A 154 16.96 -33.15 55.73
N LYS A 155 17.33 -33.29 57.01
CA LYS A 155 17.22 -32.24 58.03
C LYS A 155 18.13 -31.03 57.76
N TYR A 156 19.23 -31.20 57.03
CA TYR A 156 20.23 -30.15 56.81
C TYR A 156 20.09 -29.60 55.38
N LYS A 157 19.38 -28.47 55.24
CA LYS A 157 19.08 -27.78 53.96
C LYS A 157 20.11 -26.68 53.66
N ASP A 158 21.36 -27.05 53.48
CA ASP A 158 22.49 -26.10 53.39
C ASP A 158 23.33 -26.26 52.12
N ASN A 159 22.99 -27.22 51.24
CA ASN A 159 23.57 -27.26 49.90
C ASN A 159 22.91 -26.18 49.05
N TYR A 160 23.65 -25.62 48.10
CA TYR A 160 23.23 -24.45 47.35
C TYR A 160 23.33 -24.68 45.85
N LEU A 161 22.25 -24.36 45.13
CA LEU A 161 22.22 -24.28 43.68
C LEU A 161 22.23 -22.83 43.26
N HIS A 162 23.06 -22.52 42.26
CA HIS A 162 23.11 -21.24 41.58
C HIS A 162 22.80 -21.47 40.11
N PHE A 163 21.58 -21.17 39.70
CA PHE A 163 21.18 -21.27 38.31
C PHE A 163 21.29 -19.90 37.65
N TRP A 164 21.74 -19.86 36.40
CA TRP A 164 21.75 -18.62 35.61
C TRP A 164 21.33 -18.83 34.15
N VAL A 165 20.76 -17.78 33.57
CA VAL A 165 20.51 -17.66 32.14
C VAL A 165 21.17 -16.40 31.62
N SER A 166 21.96 -16.53 30.56
CA SER A 166 22.65 -15.41 29.93
C SER A 166 22.31 -15.30 28.44
N ASN A 167 22.58 -14.10 27.90
CA ASN A 167 22.37 -13.74 26.50
C ASN A 167 20.91 -13.75 26.02
N LEU A 168 19.95 -13.79 26.95
CA LEU A 168 18.56 -13.43 26.70
C LEU A 168 18.37 -11.98 27.11
N GLY A 169 18.07 -11.08 26.16
CA GLY A 169 17.54 -9.78 26.51
C GLY A 169 16.29 -9.99 27.35
N ILE A 170 16.31 -9.61 28.63
CA ILE A 170 15.14 -9.79 29.49
C ILE A 170 14.01 -8.97 28.88
N ALA A 171 12.86 -9.60 28.61
CA ALA A 171 11.68 -8.90 28.14
C ALA A 171 11.28 -7.82 29.16
N GLY A 172 11.56 -6.56 28.85
CA GLY A 172 11.35 -5.41 29.75
C GLY A 172 12.59 -4.88 30.49
N SER A 173 13.81 -5.34 30.18
CA SER A 173 15.04 -4.72 30.71
C SER A 173 15.94 -4.20 29.57
N SER A 174 16.48 -3.00 29.74
CA SER A 174 17.46 -2.38 28.82
C SER A 174 18.91 -2.76 29.15
N GLN A 175 19.13 -3.78 29.99
CA GLN A 175 20.46 -4.17 30.45
C GLN A 175 20.72 -5.65 30.16
N LYS A 176 21.90 -5.96 29.61
CA LYS A 176 22.45 -7.32 29.57
C LYS A 176 22.65 -7.80 31.02
N THR A 177 21.66 -8.45 31.60
CA THR A 177 21.74 -8.97 32.98
C THR A 177 21.37 -10.44 32.97
N ASP A 178 22.27 -11.26 33.49
CA ASP A 178 22.03 -12.68 33.72
C ASP A 178 20.86 -12.83 34.70
N TRP A 179 19.88 -13.67 34.37
CA TRP A 179 18.82 -14.03 35.29
C TRP A 179 19.31 -15.15 36.20
N GLU A 180 19.34 -14.93 37.51
CA GLU A 180 19.82 -15.92 38.49
C GLU A 180 18.71 -16.39 39.43
N ASP A 181 18.64 -17.71 39.68
CA ASP A 181 17.79 -18.29 40.73
C ASP A 181 18.62 -19.21 41.64
N ASN A 182 18.57 -18.89 42.93
CA ASN A 182 19.47 -19.38 43.94
C ASN A 182 18.66 -20.08 45.03
N LYS A 183 18.92 -21.36 45.29
CA LYS A 183 18.14 -22.14 46.27
C LYS A 183 19.00 -23.04 47.14
N TYR A 184 18.60 -23.13 48.41
CA TYR A 184 19.12 -24.10 49.35
C TYR A 184 18.29 -25.39 49.33
N PHE A 185 18.98 -26.52 49.42
CA PHE A 185 18.37 -27.85 49.39
C PHE A 185 19.15 -28.85 50.27
N ALA A 186 18.54 -30.01 50.51
CA ALA A 186 19.15 -31.12 51.23
C ALA A 186 19.21 -32.35 50.33
N PHE A 187 20.36 -32.99 50.26
CA PHE A 187 20.43 -34.36 49.79
C PHE A 187 19.92 -35.31 50.86
N SER A 188 19.18 -36.33 50.46
CA SER A 188 18.77 -37.41 51.35
C SER A 188 18.73 -38.73 50.59
N ASN A 189 19.26 -39.76 51.23
CA ASN A 189 19.17 -41.15 50.83
C ASN A 189 18.55 -42.02 51.94
N GLU A 190 17.84 -41.38 52.88
CA GLU A 190 17.16 -42.04 54.01
C GLU A 190 16.10 -43.04 53.52
N ASN A 191 15.53 -42.78 52.34
CA ASN A 191 14.58 -43.66 51.66
C ASN A 191 15.17 -45.02 51.24
N LEU A 192 16.49 -45.19 51.21
CA LEU A 192 17.16 -46.44 50.86
C LEU A 192 17.28 -47.43 52.05
N GLY A 193 16.74 -47.08 53.23
CA GLY A 193 16.81 -47.89 54.45
C GLY A 193 18.16 -47.78 55.17
N GLY A 194 18.53 -48.78 55.99
CA GLY A 194 19.79 -48.76 56.76
C GLY A 194 21.05 -48.67 55.87
N GLY A 195 22.03 -47.87 56.31
CA GLY A 195 23.26 -47.55 55.58
C GLY A 195 24.43 -48.53 55.77
N ASN A 196 24.27 -49.60 56.55
CA ASN A 196 25.33 -50.59 56.81
C ASN A 196 25.53 -51.53 55.62
N ARG A 197 26.31 -51.09 54.64
CA ARG A 197 26.53 -51.85 53.40
C ARG A 197 27.97 -51.72 52.92
N SER A 198 28.54 -52.84 52.49
CA SER A 198 29.87 -52.94 51.84
C SER A 198 29.87 -52.51 50.37
N TRP A 199 28.72 -52.07 49.85
CA TRP A 199 28.50 -51.72 48.44
C TRP A 199 27.74 -50.41 48.34
N TRP A 200 27.91 -49.71 47.21
CA TRP A 200 27.29 -48.42 46.96
C TRP A 200 25.77 -48.52 46.78
N SER A 201 25.05 -47.56 47.37
CA SER A 201 23.61 -47.38 47.19
C SER A 201 23.31 -45.94 46.80
N ILE A 202 22.69 -45.77 45.64
CA ILE A 202 22.39 -44.46 45.05
C ILE A 202 20.87 -44.34 44.92
N THR A 203 20.34 -43.16 45.23
CA THR A 203 18.95 -42.84 44.96
C THR A 203 18.69 -42.85 43.45
N GLY A 204 17.42 -42.97 43.06
CA GLY A 204 17.01 -42.55 41.72
C GLY A 204 17.19 -41.04 41.53
N TRP A 205 17.03 -40.59 40.28
CA TRP A 205 16.90 -39.16 39.97
C TRP A 205 15.63 -38.60 40.62
N SER A 206 15.79 -37.53 41.40
CA SER A 206 14.67 -36.74 41.93
C SER A 206 14.91 -35.25 41.66
N ASP A 207 13.84 -34.47 41.71
CA ASP A 207 13.89 -33.01 41.70
C ASP A 207 14.33 -32.43 43.05
N LEU A 208 14.58 -33.26 44.07
CA LEU A 208 14.91 -32.85 45.43
C LEU A 208 13.87 -31.88 46.05
N GLY A 209 12.62 -31.89 45.56
CA GLY A 209 11.60 -30.91 45.92
C GLY A 209 11.88 -29.49 45.41
N TYR A 210 12.79 -29.35 44.44
CA TYR A 210 13.08 -28.10 43.74
C TYR A 210 12.01 -27.83 42.69
N ASP A 211 11.28 -26.73 42.87
CA ASP A 211 10.29 -26.28 41.90
C ASP A 211 10.99 -25.50 40.77
N SER A 212 11.11 -26.17 39.63
CA SER A 212 11.80 -25.75 38.41
C SER A 212 11.42 -24.32 37.97
N PRO A 213 12.40 -23.43 37.70
CA PRO A 213 12.08 -22.09 37.24
C PRO A 213 11.59 -22.08 35.80
N THR A 214 10.82 -21.04 35.49
CA THR A 214 10.18 -20.82 34.20
C THR A 214 10.46 -19.41 33.71
N TYR A 215 10.69 -19.28 32.41
CA TYR A 215 11.13 -18.04 31.80
C TYR A 215 10.25 -17.71 30.59
N LEU A 216 9.64 -16.52 30.60
CA LEU A 216 8.86 -15.98 29.48
C LEU A 216 9.75 -15.09 28.62
N TYR A 217 9.94 -15.49 27.37
CA TYR A 217 10.78 -14.81 26.40
C TYR A 217 9.94 -14.27 25.24
N LYS A 218 10.22 -13.03 24.80
CA LYS A 218 9.73 -12.50 23.52
C LYS A 218 10.84 -12.70 22.50
N ARG A 219 10.51 -13.26 21.34
CA ARG A 219 11.48 -13.47 20.25
C ARG A 219 11.92 -12.15 19.64
N ASN A 220 13.12 -12.14 19.06
CA ASN A 220 13.72 -10.98 18.40
C ASN A 220 13.64 -11.10 16.86
N ASN A 221 14.12 -10.07 16.15
CA ASN A 221 14.18 -10.06 14.68
C ASN A 221 15.18 -11.05 14.06
N GLY A 222 16.15 -11.49 14.86
CA GLY A 222 17.23 -12.37 14.47
C GLY A 222 17.29 -13.58 15.38
N LEU A 223 17.94 -14.63 14.90
CA LEU A 223 18.24 -15.83 15.70
C LEU A 223 18.98 -15.41 16.97
N GLN A 224 18.58 -15.95 18.12
CA GLN A 224 19.18 -15.61 19.41
C GLN A 224 19.83 -16.83 20.05
N ASP A 225 21.04 -16.67 20.55
CA ASP A 225 21.72 -17.68 21.37
C ASP A 225 21.36 -17.45 22.84
N ALA A 226 20.94 -18.50 23.53
CA ALA A 226 20.61 -18.51 24.94
C ALA A 226 21.53 -19.51 25.66
N TYR A 227 22.12 -19.10 26.79
CA TYR A 227 22.96 -19.99 27.58
C TYR A 227 22.33 -20.22 28.95
N PHE A 228 22.16 -21.49 29.31
CA PHE A 228 21.63 -21.90 30.62
C PHE A 228 22.71 -22.66 31.38
N GLY A 229 23.01 -22.23 32.60
CA GLY A 229 24.06 -22.80 33.42
C GLY A 229 23.63 -23.12 34.85
N LEU A 230 24.37 -24.04 35.47
CA LEU A 230 24.13 -24.50 36.83
C LEU A 230 25.45 -24.59 37.61
N GLY A 231 25.43 -23.93 38.77
CA GLY A 231 26.42 -23.98 39.82
C GLY A 231 25.87 -24.79 40.98
N VAL A 232 26.71 -25.66 41.52
CA VAL A 232 26.37 -26.51 42.67
C VAL A 232 27.43 -26.36 43.73
N TYR A 233 26.99 -26.19 44.98
CA TYR A 233 27.86 -26.08 46.14
C TYR A 233 27.34 -27.00 47.26
N VAL A 234 28.22 -27.88 47.73
CA VAL A 234 27.93 -28.88 48.76
C VAL A 234 28.68 -28.49 50.04
N TYR A 235 27.94 -28.24 51.12
CA TYR A 235 28.48 -27.68 52.36
C TYR A 235 28.47 -28.67 53.54
N ASN A 236 27.37 -29.40 53.80
CA ASN A 236 27.33 -30.34 54.93
C ASN A 236 27.34 -31.81 54.51
N VAL A 237 28.30 -32.53 55.10
CA VAL A 237 28.48 -33.96 54.98
C VAL A 237 28.65 -34.55 56.38
N MET A 238 27.88 -35.58 56.71
CA MET A 238 28.06 -36.33 57.97
C MET A 238 29.27 -37.26 57.85
N SER A 239 29.99 -37.51 58.96
CA SER A 239 31.07 -38.51 58.99
C SER A 239 31.12 -39.11 60.39
N GLY A 240 31.27 -40.44 60.51
CA GLY A 240 31.24 -41.14 61.80
C GLY A 240 29.94 -40.99 62.61
N GLY A 241 28.82 -40.62 61.96
CA GLY A 241 27.54 -40.33 62.65
C GLY A 241 27.46 -38.94 63.29
N VAL A 242 28.46 -38.09 63.08
CA VAL A 242 28.52 -36.71 63.59
C VAL A 242 28.46 -35.73 62.41
N ASN A 243 27.74 -34.63 62.58
CA ASN A 243 27.82 -33.52 61.64
C ASN A 243 29.17 -32.84 61.84
N ASN A 244 30.05 -32.86 60.85
CA ASN A 244 31.42 -32.34 60.97
C ASN A 244 31.49 -30.79 60.90
N TRP A 245 30.45 -30.11 61.38
CA TRP A 245 30.16 -28.69 61.27
C TRP A 245 31.02 -27.84 62.23
N THR A 246 32.34 -27.89 62.09
CA THR A 246 33.25 -27.06 62.91
C THR A 246 33.92 -25.94 62.13
N THR A 247 33.70 -25.82 60.82
CA THR A 247 34.19 -24.70 59.98
C THR A 247 33.10 -24.24 58.99
N PRO A 248 32.41 -23.12 59.25
CA PRO A 248 31.27 -22.62 58.46
C PRO A 248 31.55 -22.32 56.97
N ASP A 249 32.81 -22.20 56.57
CA ASP A 249 33.21 -21.67 55.25
C ASP A 249 33.77 -22.73 54.28
N ARG A 250 33.74 -24.03 54.64
CA ARG A 250 34.38 -25.08 53.81
C ARG A 250 33.38 -25.73 52.84
N VAL A 251 33.44 -25.34 51.57
CA VAL A 251 32.79 -26.06 50.46
C VAL A 251 33.48 -27.41 50.25
N PHE A 252 32.73 -28.52 50.36
CA PHE A 252 33.26 -29.87 50.12
C PHE A 252 33.33 -30.21 48.63
N LEU A 253 32.38 -29.71 47.84
CA LEU A 253 32.35 -29.83 46.39
C LEU A 253 31.70 -28.58 45.81
N SER A 254 32.37 -27.94 44.85
CA SER A 254 31.74 -26.99 43.94
C SER A 254 31.91 -27.44 42.50
N GLY A 255 30.93 -27.13 41.67
CA GLY A 255 30.95 -27.47 40.25
C GLY A 255 30.07 -26.54 39.44
N PHE A 256 30.55 -26.17 38.26
CA PHE A 256 29.86 -25.29 37.31
C PHE A 256 29.75 -25.95 35.95
N THR A 257 28.68 -25.66 35.23
CA THR A 257 28.54 -26.04 33.83
C THR A 257 29.67 -25.45 32.96
N SER A 258 30.09 -24.20 33.13
CA SER A 258 31.03 -23.50 32.23
C SER A 258 32.49 -24.00 32.11
N ASN A 259 32.88 -25.12 32.74
CA ASN A 259 34.26 -25.63 32.68
C ASN A 259 34.30 -27.07 32.13
N SER A 260 35.02 -27.29 31.02
CA SER A 260 35.08 -28.56 30.27
C SER A 260 35.54 -29.77 31.09
N ASP A 261 36.40 -29.53 32.08
CA ASP A 261 36.95 -30.55 32.98
C ASP A 261 36.17 -30.71 34.29
N SER A 262 35.06 -29.97 34.46
CA SER A 262 34.32 -29.88 35.72
C SER A 262 33.27 -30.97 35.93
N PHE A 263 32.60 -30.85 37.07
CA PHE A 263 31.45 -31.64 37.50
C PHE A 263 30.35 -31.79 36.44
N MET A 264 29.99 -30.74 35.68
CA MET A 264 28.83 -30.76 34.76
C MET A 264 29.18 -30.78 33.26
N GLY A 265 30.40 -30.39 32.85
CA GLY A 265 30.88 -30.51 31.46
C GLY A 265 30.82 -29.24 30.60
N SER A 266 29.67 -28.56 30.48
CA SER A 266 29.53 -27.28 29.72
C SER A 266 28.15 -26.64 29.98
N ASP A 267 28.00 -25.34 29.71
CA ASP A 267 26.69 -24.65 29.69
C ASP A 267 25.81 -25.16 28.56
N ILE A 268 24.49 -25.15 28.77
CA ILE A 268 23.49 -25.42 27.72
C ILE A 268 23.45 -24.24 26.78
N HIS A 269 23.92 -24.45 25.55
CA HIS A 269 23.72 -23.53 24.45
C HIS A 269 22.45 -23.92 23.69
N ALA A 270 21.47 -23.04 23.72
CA ALA A 270 20.23 -23.15 22.99
C ALA A 270 20.14 -22.02 21.97
N ARG A 271 19.43 -22.27 20.87
CA ARG A 271 19.01 -21.22 19.95
C ARG A 271 17.52 -20.98 20.06
N ILE A 272 17.11 -19.74 19.83
CA ILE A 272 15.72 -19.32 19.76
C ILE A 272 15.49 -18.71 18.39
N ASP A 273 14.39 -19.15 17.75
CA ASP A 273 14.01 -18.68 16.43
C ASP A 273 13.69 -17.19 16.43
N LYS A 274 13.95 -16.58 15.27
CA LYS A 274 13.51 -15.22 15.00
C LYS A 274 12.00 -15.17 14.81
N ILE A 275 11.40 -14.01 15.04
CA ILE A 275 10.02 -13.80 14.60
C ILE A 275 9.97 -13.82 13.07
N THR A 276 9.05 -14.61 12.51
CA THR A 276 8.85 -14.83 11.07
C THR A 276 7.71 -14.02 10.47
N LEU A 277 6.93 -13.30 11.30
CA LEU A 277 5.81 -12.49 10.85
C LEU A 277 6.29 -11.32 9.98
N ASP A 278 5.67 -11.16 8.80
CA ASP A 278 5.96 -10.08 7.86
C ASP A 278 4.74 -9.17 7.74
N GLN A 279 4.91 -7.92 8.16
CA GLN A 279 3.81 -6.99 8.30
C GLN A 279 3.38 -6.45 6.94
N ASP A 280 2.12 -6.66 6.55
CA ASP A 280 1.62 -6.08 5.30
C ASP A 280 1.26 -4.59 5.48
N MET A 281 2.27 -3.74 5.28
CA MET A 281 2.11 -2.29 5.38
C MET A 281 1.28 -1.69 4.25
N SER A 282 0.86 -2.45 3.22
CA SER A 282 -0.06 -1.95 2.19
C SER A 282 -1.47 -1.69 2.74
N LEU A 283 -1.81 -2.30 3.87
CA LEU A 283 -3.10 -2.10 4.56
C LEU A 283 -3.15 -0.81 5.38
N PHE A 284 -2.00 -0.17 5.61
CA PHE A 284 -1.92 1.06 6.38
C PHE A 284 -2.83 2.15 5.81
N GLY A 285 -3.62 2.77 6.67
CA GLY A 285 -4.52 3.85 6.27
C GLY A 285 -5.77 3.46 5.53
N LYS A 286 -6.05 2.15 5.40
CA LYS A 286 -7.27 1.65 4.78
C LYS A 286 -8.38 1.46 5.79
N ILE A 287 -9.62 1.59 5.32
CA ILE A 287 -10.82 1.16 6.05
C ILE A 287 -11.26 -0.17 5.45
N VAL A 288 -11.31 -1.21 6.27
CA VAL A 288 -11.43 -2.59 5.83
C VAL A 288 -12.54 -3.34 6.54
N ALA A 289 -13.06 -4.36 5.88
CA ALA A 289 -13.81 -5.43 6.49
C ALA A 289 -12.87 -6.62 6.71
N ILE A 290 -12.93 -7.21 7.91
CA ILE A 290 -12.17 -8.41 8.26
C ILE A 290 -13.11 -9.61 8.10
N VAL A 291 -12.88 -10.41 7.07
CA VAL A 291 -13.80 -11.45 6.59
C VAL A 291 -13.16 -12.81 6.81
N PRO A 292 -13.81 -13.81 7.41
CA PRO A 292 -13.21 -15.13 7.50
C PRO A 292 -13.02 -15.77 6.12
N ASP A 293 -11.86 -16.38 5.87
CA ASP A 293 -11.61 -16.97 4.56
C ASP A 293 -12.59 -18.12 4.24
N ALA A 294 -13.05 -18.83 5.27
CA ALA A 294 -14.00 -19.93 5.15
C ALA A 294 -15.39 -19.50 4.61
N VAL A 295 -15.73 -18.20 4.65
CA VAL A 295 -16.97 -17.69 4.04
C VAL A 295 -16.81 -17.68 2.52
N LYS A 296 -17.48 -18.63 1.84
CA LYS A 296 -17.48 -18.77 0.37
C LYS A 296 -18.81 -18.37 -0.30
N SER A 297 -19.91 -18.28 0.47
CA SER A 297 -21.23 -17.83 0.02
C SER A 297 -21.92 -17.02 1.11
N GLY A 298 -22.59 -15.92 0.76
CA GLY A 298 -22.98 -14.87 1.73
C GLY A 298 -21.78 -13.98 2.09
N TYR A 299 -21.98 -12.99 2.96
CA TYR A 299 -20.92 -12.06 3.38
C TYR A 299 -20.92 -11.83 4.89
N GLN A 300 -20.16 -12.63 5.64
CA GLN A 300 -19.97 -12.42 7.08
C GLN A 300 -18.62 -11.77 7.36
N CYS A 301 -18.60 -10.75 8.20
CA CYS A 301 -17.38 -10.06 8.62
C CYS A 301 -17.40 -9.81 10.13
N LEU A 302 -16.24 -9.40 10.66
CA LEU A 302 -16.10 -8.93 12.02
C LEU A 302 -17.06 -7.75 12.27
N ASP A 303 -17.75 -7.78 13.40
CA ASP A 303 -18.80 -6.85 13.81
C ASP A 303 -18.62 -6.51 15.28
N VAL A 304 -18.74 -5.22 15.61
CA VAL A 304 -18.78 -4.79 17.00
C VAL A 304 -20.19 -4.95 17.55
N VAL A 305 -20.32 -5.82 18.56
CA VAL A 305 -21.61 -6.20 19.15
C VAL A 305 -22.42 -4.96 19.55
N ASN A 306 -23.64 -4.86 19.00
CA ASN A 306 -24.60 -3.78 19.23
C ASN A 306 -24.05 -2.36 18.98
N ALA A 307 -23.06 -2.21 18.09
CA ALA A 307 -22.39 -0.94 17.83
C ALA A 307 -21.87 -0.25 19.12
N GLY A 308 -21.43 -1.05 20.11
CA GLY A 308 -21.08 -0.56 21.44
C GLY A 308 -20.01 0.53 21.44
N GLN A 309 -20.14 1.48 22.37
CA GLN A 309 -19.31 2.69 22.51
C GLN A 309 -18.48 2.71 23.81
N VAL A 310 -18.46 1.59 24.53
CA VAL A 310 -17.82 1.44 25.85
C VAL A 310 -16.75 0.34 25.83
N SER A 311 -15.75 0.45 26.69
CA SER A 311 -14.75 -0.61 26.89
C SER A 311 -15.41 -1.93 27.28
N MET A 312 -14.73 -3.04 26.97
CA MET A 312 -15.21 -4.42 27.16
C MET A 312 -16.36 -4.82 26.21
N THR A 313 -16.62 -4.05 25.15
CA THR A 313 -17.54 -4.48 24.08
C THR A 313 -16.91 -5.60 23.27
N GLY A 314 -17.62 -6.72 23.07
CA GLY A 314 -17.13 -7.86 22.28
C GLY A 314 -17.22 -7.67 20.77
N VAL A 315 -16.57 -8.57 20.03
CA VAL A 315 -16.59 -8.61 18.56
C VAL A 315 -16.96 -10.00 18.04
N HIS A 316 -17.94 -10.04 17.15
CA HIS A 316 -18.60 -11.25 16.67
C HIS A 316 -18.61 -11.25 15.12
N LEU A 317 -19.09 -12.34 14.51
CA LEU A 317 -19.35 -12.39 13.07
C LEU A 317 -20.81 -12.03 12.77
N TYR A 318 -21.04 -11.18 11.77
CA TYR A 318 -22.39 -10.85 11.28
C TYR A 318 -22.38 -10.55 9.77
N GLY A 319 -23.57 -10.55 9.16
CA GLY A 319 -23.80 -10.12 7.77
C GLY A 319 -24.20 -11.24 6.81
N SER A 320 -24.46 -12.46 7.31
CA SER A 320 -24.83 -13.61 6.45
C SER A 320 -26.08 -13.37 5.58
N ASP A 321 -26.93 -12.42 5.97
CA ASP A 321 -28.10 -11.92 5.23
C ASP A 321 -27.75 -11.11 3.96
N GLY A 322 -26.47 -10.92 3.65
CA GLY A 322 -26.00 -10.15 2.51
C GLY A 322 -25.77 -8.66 2.83
N THR A 323 -26.04 -8.23 4.06
CA THR A 323 -25.75 -6.85 4.50
C THR A 323 -24.25 -6.62 4.69
N GLY A 324 -23.46 -7.68 4.94
CA GLY A 324 -22.00 -7.64 4.94
C GLY A 324 -21.38 -6.39 5.56
N ALA A 325 -20.46 -5.73 4.85
CA ALA A 325 -19.76 -4.51 5.29
C ALA A 325 -20.55 -3.19 5.09
N GLN A 326 -21.88 -3.23 4.94
CA GLN A 326 -22.69 -2.02 4.67
C GLN A 326 -22.82 -1.07 5.88
N PHE A 327 -22.42 -1.49 7.07
CA PHE A 327 -22.54 -0.69 8.30
C PHE A 327 -21.18 -0.37 8.89
N THR A 328 -21.00 0.87 9.37
CA THR A 328 -19.72 1.33 9.93
C THR A 328 -19.21 0.50 11.12
N MET A 329 -20.10 -0.17 11.86
CA MET A 329 -19.74 -1.04 12.99
C MET A 329 -19.05 -2.36 12.60
N ARG A 330 -18.99 -2.64 11.29
CA ARG A 330 -18.31 -3.80 10.68
C ARG A 330 -17.04 -3.41 9.93
N ASN A 331 -16.70 -2.13 9.97
CA ASN A 331 -15.59 -1.55 9.24
C ASN A 331 -14.52 -1.14 10.25
N PHE A 332 -13.27 -1.43 9.93
CA PHE A 332 -12.13 -1.23 10.81
C PHE A 332 -11.06 -0.44 10.08
N ILE A 333 -10.47 0.52 10.77
CA ILE A 333 -9.43 1.39 10.26
C ILE A 333 -8.09 0.82 10.70
N MET A 334 -7.21 0.63 9.72
CA MET A 334 -5.87 0.08 9.90
C MET A 334 -4.89 1.22 10.24
N GLY A 335 -4.78 1.54 11.53
CA GLY A 335 -3.99 2.65 12.07
C GLY A 335 -2.54 2.27 12.43
N LEU A 336 -1.72 3.29 12.69
CA LEU A 336 -0.28 3.13 12.94
C LEU A 336 -0.03 2.71 14.39
N GLY A 337 0.50 1.50 14.60
CA GLY A 337 0.94 1.00 15.90
C GLY A 337 2.31 1.51 16.32
N ALA A 338 2.98 0.76 17.19
CA ALA A 338 4.34 1.07 17.60
C ALA A 338 5.36 0.36 16.71
N MET A 339 6.55 0.97 16.58
CA MET A 339 7.73 0.24 16.13
C MET A 339 8.11 -0.80 17.18
N ASP A 340 8.33 -2.03 16.74
CA ASP A 340 8.83 -3.10 17.58
C ASP A 340 10.37 -3.19 17.54
N GLU A 341 10.91 -4.15 18.27
CA GLU A 341 12.35 -4.43 18.36
C GLU A 341 12.96 -4.94 17.03
N ARG A 342 12.14 -5.20 16.01
CA ARG A 342 12.56 -5.55 14.64
C ARG A 342 12.64 -4.35 13.71
N GLY A 343 12.17 -3.18 14.14
CA GLY A 343 11.97 -2.00 13.30
C GLY A 343 10.68 -2.05 12.45
N GLY A 344 9.84 -3.07 12.64
CA GLY A 344 8.54 -3.18 11.99
C GLY A 344 7.46 -2.42 12.77
N ILE A 345 6.50 -1.81 12.08
CA ILE A 345 5.40 -1.07 12.72
C ILE A 345 4.16 -1.95 12.80
N THR A 346 3.67 -2.23 14.01
CA THR A 346 2.42 -3.00 14.21
C THR A 346 1.18 -2.18 13.81
N PHE A 347 0.00 -2.79 13.78
CA PHE A 347 -1.27 -2.07 13.60
C PHE A 347 -1.99 -1.80 14.92
N TYR A 348 -2.62 -0.63 15.01
CA TYR A 348 -3.84 -0.45 15.80
C TYR A 348 -5.05 -0.67 14.88
N ILE A 349 -6.06 -1.42 15.33
CA ILE A 349 -7.25 -1.70 14.54
C ILE A 349 -8.45 -1.02 15.21
N TYR A 350 -8.92 0.08 14.62
CA TYR A 350 -9.98 0.92 15.19
C TYR A 350 -11.33 0.63 14.53
N PRO A 351 -12.40 0.36 15.28
CA PRO A 351 -13.73 0.30 14.71
C PRO A 351 -14.19 1.68 14.21
N ALA A 352 -14.65 1.76 12.96
CA ALA A 352 -14.99 3.03 12.32
C ALA A 352 -16.22 3.73 12.93
N HIS A 353 -17.09 2.99 13.64
CA HIS A 353 -18.30 3.55 14.26
C HIS A 353 -18.09 4.12 15.66
N VAL A 354 -16.91 3.97 16.27
CA VAL A 354 -16.67 4.45 17.65
C VAL A 354 -16.38 5.95 17.61
N LYS A 355 -17.22 6.73 18.28
CA LYS A 355 -17.08 8.18 18.33
C LYS A 355 -15.74 8.57 18.97
N GLY A 356 -15.00 9.45 18.28
CA GLY A 356 -13.69 9.94 18.69
C GLY A 356 -12.57 8.91 18.62
N PHE A 357 -12.82 7.72 18.03
CA PHE A 357 -11.84 6.64 17.88
C PHE A 357 -11.17 6.24 19.21
N LYS A 358 -11.87 6.45 20.32
CA LYS A 358 -11.38 6.27 21.69
C LYS A 358 -11.20 4.82 22.13
N LEU A 359 -11.68 3.86 21.32
CA LEU A 359 -11.56 2.43 21.58
C LEU A 359 -10.92 1.72 20.38
N VAL A 360 -10.17 0.67 20.67
CA VAL A 360 -9.40 -0.12 19.69
C VAL A 360 -9.59 -1.61 20.00
N LEU A 361 -9.38 -2.49 19.02
CA LEU A 361 -9.31 -3.93 19.31
C LEU A 361 -8.20 -4.19 20.33
N ASN A 362 -8.50 -4.98 21.36
CA ASN A 362 -7.59 -5.17 22.48
C ASN A 362 -7.55 -6.63 22.93
N ALA A 363 -6.34 -7.18 22.95
CA ALA A 363 -5.98 -8.47 23.51
C ALA A 363 -5.93 -8.39 25.05
N TYR A 364 -7.09 -8.20 25.67
CA TYR A 364 -7.18 -7.93 27.10
C TYR A 364 -6.53 -9.03 27.94
N GLY A 365 -5.64 -8.63 28.86
CA GLY A 365 -4.98 -9.52 29.80
C GLY A 365 -3.93 -10.49 29.20
N GLY A 366 -3.65 -10.44 27.90
CA GLY A 366 -2.83 -11.46 27.22
C GLY A 366 -1.41 -11.58 27.79
N ARG A 367 -0.69 -10.45 27.85
CA ARG A 367 0.67 -10.43 28.43
C ARG A 367 0.66 -10.83 29.90
N THR A 368 -0.36 -10.42 30.65
CA THR A 368 -0.53 -10.75 32.07
C THR A 368 -0.73 -12.24 32.27
N GLU A 369 -1.53 -12.90 31.41
CA GLU A 369 -1.76 -14.35 31.45
C GLU A 369 -0.48 -15.12 31.13
N LEU A 370 0.28 -14.73 30.10
CA LEU A 370 1.58 -15.38 29.81
C LEU A 370 2.56 -15.22 30.99
N ALA A 371 2.62 -14.04 31.59
CA ALA A 371 3.48 -13.78 32.74
C ALA A 371 3.01 -14.57 33.99
N ALA A 372 1.70 -14.70 34.19
CA ALA A 372 1.12 -15.51 35.26
C ALA A 372 1.40 -17.00 35.04
N ALA A 373 1.20 -17.51 33.83
CA ALA A 373 1.47 -18.90 33.46
C ALA A 373 2.94 -19.25 33.66
N ALA A 374 3.87 -18.36 33.27
CA ALA A 374 5.28 -18.50 33.59
C ALA A 374 5.49 -18.53 35.11
N ARG A 375 5.05 -17.53 35.87
CA ARG A 375 5.22 -17.47 37.34
C ARG A 375 4.62 -18.67 38.08
N GLU A 376 3.48 -19.17 37.62
CA GLU A 376 2.73 -20.31 38.18
C GLU A 376 3.17 -21.66 37.60
N ARG A 377 4.15 -21.65 36.68
CA ARG A 377 4.80 -22.84 36.10
C ARG A 377 3.84 -23.79 35.38
N ARG A 378 2.87 -23.22 34.66
CA ARG A 378 1.84 -23.93 33.90
C ARG A 378 1.86 -23.52 32.43
N THR A 379 1.26 -24.35 31.58
CA THR A 379 0.93 -23.94 30.21
C THR A 379 -0.15 -22.83 30.27
N PRO A 380 -0.04 -21.77 29.45
CA PRO A 380 -1.08 -20.74 29.33
C PRO A 380 -2.42 -21.31 28.86
N SER A 381 -3.50 -20.55 29.09
CA SER A 381 -4.77 -20.80 28.41
C SER A 381 -4.60 -20.72 26.89
N THR A 382 -5.22 -21.63 26.14
CA THR A 382 -5.20 -21.59 24.66
C THR A 382 -6.14 -20.54 24.07
N THR A 383 -7.05 -20.00 24.88
CA THR A 383 -8.01 -18.97 24.45
C THR A 383 -7.84 -17.70 25.26
N GLN A 384 -8.05 -16.58 24.57
CA GLN A 384 -8.01 -15.25 25.15
C GLN A 384 -9.14 -14.41 24.56
N SER A 385 -9.80 -13.61 25.40
CA SER A 385 -10.85 -12.71 24.93
C SER A 385 -10.32 -11.56 24.08
N LEU A 386 -11.14 -11.13 23.13
CA LEU A 386 -10.94 -9.95 22.30
C LEU A 386 -12.08 -8.96 22.54
N TYR A 387 -11.74 -7.72 22.88
CA TYR A 387 -12.71 -6.66 23.14
C TYR A 387 -12.29 -5.34 22.50
N LEU A 388 -13.21 -4.39 22.46
CA LEU A 388 -12.87 -2.99 22.39
C LEU A 388 -12.41 -2.49 23.75
N TYR A 389 -11.29 -1.78 23.80
CA TYR A 389 -10.77 -1.15 25.01
C TYR A 389 -10.12 0.20 24.69
N GLN A 390 -9.89 1.02 25.71
CA GLN A 390 -9.21 2.30 25.54
C GLN A 390 -7.80 2.10 24.97
N ASP A 391 -7.38 3.00 24.09
CA ASP A 391 -6.00 3.06 23.61
C ASP A 391 -5.09 3.51 24.75
N ASP A 392 -4.53 2.55 25.48
CA ASP A 392 -3.54 2.77 26.53
C ASP A 392 -2.10 2.68 26.01
N ASN A 393 -1.93 2.62 24.68
CA ASN A 393 -0.65 2.41 24.01
C ASN A 393 0.09 1.13 24.45
N SER A 394 -0.59 0.18 25.11
CA SER A 394 0.01 -1.09 25.52
C SER A 394 0.21 -2.04 24.33
N ASN A 395 0.96 -3.11 24.54
CA ASN A 395 1.07 -4.20 23.55
C ASN A 395 -0.27 -4.92 23.32
N ALA A 396 -1.25 -4.81 24.23
CA ALA A 396 -2.56 -5.43 24.07
C ALA A 396 -3.38 -4.76 22.95
N CYS A 397 -3.11 -3.50 22.66
CA CYS A 397 -3.75 -2.75 21.59
C CYS A 397 -3.14 -3.06 20.20
N ARG A 398 -2.00 -3.77 20.12
CA ARG A 398 -1.17 -3.88 18.91
C ARG A 398 -1.31 -5.24 18.25
N PHE A 399 -1.39 -5.25 16.92
CA PHE A 399 -1.55 -6.46 16.13
C PHE A 399 -0.57 -6.52 14.96
N TRP A 400 -0.03 -7.73 14.77
CA TRP A 400 0.64 -8.15 13.56
C TRP A 400 -0.40 -8.60 12.54
N VAL A 401 -0.24 -8.19 11.29
CA VAL A 401 -1.15 -8.52 10.18
C VAL A 401 -0.28 -8.98 9.03
N THR A 402 -0.16 -10.30 8.92
CA THR A 402 0.78 -10.96 8.03
C THR A 402 0.02 -11.80 7.03
N LYS A 403 0.53 -11.86 5.80
CA LYS A 403 0.06 -12.87 4.85
C LYS A 403 0.44 -14.25 5.39
N SER A 404 -0.51 -15.17 5.27
CA SER A 404 -0.31 -16.59 5.52
C SER A 404 0.74 -17.11 4.53
N VAL A 405 1.58 -18.03 4.98
CA VAL A 405 2.55 -18.75 4.12
C VAL A 405 1.89 -19.60 3.03
N ASP A 406 0.56 -19.77 3.07
CA ASP A 406 -0.15 -20.40 1.97
C ASP A 406 -0.25 -19.48 0.74
N LYS A 407 -0.18 -20.08 -0.45
CA LYS A 407 -0.16 -19.38 -1.75
C LYS A 407 -1.46 -18.64 -2.10
N ASN A 408 -2.42 -18.55 -1.17
CA ASN A 408 -3.77 -18.05 -1.42
C ASN A 408 -3.98 -16.60 -0.96
N GLY A 409 -2.94 -15.92 -0.48
CA GLY A 409 -3.02 -14.49 -0.10
C GLY A 409 -3.92 -14.22 1.12
N ARG A 410 -4.14 -15.24 1.97
CA ARG A 410 -4.91 -15.14 3.21
C ARG A 410 -4.10 -14.43 4.29
N TYR A 411 -4.75 -13.90 5.33
CA TYR A 411 -4.10 -13.21 6.44
C TYR A 411 -4.24 -13.98 7.75
N ASN A 412 -3.19 -13.91 8.56
CA ASN A 412 -3.23 -14.17 10.01
C ASN A 412 -3.09 -12.81 10.72
N ILE A 413 -3.93 -12.58 11.74
CA ILE A 413 -3.86 -11.38 12.60
C ILE A 413 -3.42 -11.86 13.98
N ILE A 414 -2.27 -11.40 14.47
CA ILE A 414 -1.63 -11.93 15.68
C ILE A 414 -1.44 -10.82 16.71
N SER A 415 -1.88 -11.05 17.94
CA SER A 415 -1.74 -10.11 19.06
C SER A 415 -0.26 -9.93 19.45
N ASP A 416 0.23 -8.70 19.54
CA ASP A 416 1.60 -8.43 20.02
C ASP A 416 1.76 -8.73 21.53
N ALA A 417 0.67 -8.65 22.31
CA ALA A 417 0.70 -8.92 23.75
C ALA A 417 0.88 -10.40 24.10
N SER A 418 0.32 -11.28 23.26
CA SER A 418 0.20 -12.71 23.57
C SER A 418 0.75 -13.63 22.51
N GLY A 419 0.98 -13.20 21.27
CA GLY A 419 1.35 -14.09 20.17
C GLY A 419 0.19 -14.93 19.63
N PHE A 420 -1.02 -14.72 20.15
CA PHE A 420 -2.21 -15.50 19.77
C PHE A 420 -2.84 -14.93 18.50
N ALA A 421 -3.36 -15.82 17.66
CA ALA A 421 -4.01 -15.46 16.41
C ALA A 421 -5.50 -15.15 16.60
N LEU A 422 -6.03 -14.24 15.78
CA LEU A 422 -7.44 -13.95 15.65
C LEU A 422 -8.19 -15.19 15.16
N ASP A 423 -9.17 -15.63 15.94
CA ASP A 423 -9.82 -16.92 15.80
C ASP A 423 -11.34 -16.77 15.75
N ARG A 424 -11.95 -17.54 14.85
CA ARG A 424 -13.38 -17.81 14.89
C ARG A 424 -13.63 -18.85 15.97
N ALA A 425 -14.36 -18.51 17.03
CA ALA A 425 -14.54 -19.43 18.14
C ALA A 425 -15.02 -20.82 17.68
N ASP A 426 -14.21 -21.82 18.01
CA ASP A 426 -14.40 -23.24 17.66
C ASP A 426 -14.51 -23.53 16.15
N GLY A 427 -13.96 -22.64 15.30
CA GLY A 427 -14.01 -22.74 13.84
C GLY A 427 -15.41 -22.58 13.25
N LYS A 428 -16.38 -22.05 14.01
CA LYS A 428 -17.78 -21.91 13.59
C LYS A 428 -17.96 -20.79 12.55
N LEU A 429 -19.05 -20.90 11.79
CA LEU A 429 -19.57 -19.86 10.89
C LEU A 429 -21.05 -19.69 11.22
N GLY A 430 -21.53 -18.45 11.25
CA GLY A 430 -22.86 -18.11 11.73
C GLY A 430 -22.87 -16.74 12.36
N ASP A 431 -23.97 -16.01 12.20
CA ASP A 431 -24.13 -14.72 12.86
C ASP A 431 -24.09 -14.94 14.37
N ASP A 432 -23.55 -13.96 15.09
CA ASP A 432 -23.28 -14.03 16.53
C ASP A 432 -22.17 -15.02 16.94
N THR A 433 -21.40 -15.57 15.98
CA THR A 433 -20.19 -16.34 16.34
C THR A 433 -19.16 -15.41 16.95
N ALA A 434 -18.78 -15.67 18.21
CA ALA A 434 -17.75 -14.89 18.89
C ALA A 434 -16.39 -14.98 18.17
N VAL A 435 -15.70 -13.85 18.09
CA VAL A 435 -14.30 -13.78 17.64
C VAL A 435 -13.41 -13.56 18.85
N ARG A 436 -12.33 -14.34 18.94
CA ARG A 436 -11.42 -14.37 20.09
C ARG A 436 -9.97 -14.43 19.60
N LEU A 437 -9.04 -14.51 20.54
CA LEU A 437 -7.66 -14.86 20.28
C LEU A 437 -7.39 -16.29 20.73
N HIS A 438 -6.59 -17.02 19.97
CA HIS A 438 -6.31 -18.42 20.22
C HIS A 438 -4.87 -18.79 19.87
N SER A 439 -4.30 -19.73 20.62
CA SER A 439 -3.09 -20.45 20.27
C SER A 439 -3.09 -21.85 20.89
N ASP A 440 -2.70 -22.85 20.11
CA ASP A 440 -2.47 -24.21 20.61
C ASP A 440 -1.04 -24.39 21.18
N GLY A 441 -0.22 -23.34 21.12
CA GLY A 441 1.14 -23.34 21.62
C GLY A 441 2.02 -24.41 20.97
N ILE A 442 2.66 -25.25 21.80
CA ILE A 442 3.46 -26.41 21.35
C ILE A 442 2.63 -27.50 20.65
N HIS A 443 1.29 -27.47 20.73
CA HIS A 443 0.44 -28.58 20.29
C HIS A 443 -0.03 -28.47 18.83
N ALA A 444 -0.05 -27.27 18.25
CA ALA A 444 -0.32 -27.05 16.84
C ALA A 444 0.19 -25.69 16.36
N SER A 445 0.48 -25.58 15.06
CA SER A 445 0.94 -24.33 14.46
C SER A 445 -0.21 -23.43 14.05
N GLU A 446 -0.11 -22.14 14.39
CA GLU A 446 -1.04 -21.07 14.01
C GLU A 446 -1.24 -20.96 12.50
N TRP A 447 -0.20 -21.33 11.73
CA TRP A 447 -0.22 -21.29 10.28
C TRP A 447 -1.10 -22.37 9.65
N THR A 448 -1.34 -23.49 10.33
CA THR A 448 -2.14 -24.60 9.80
C THR A 448 -3.61 -24.54 10.20
N ASN A 449 -3.97 -23.67 11.15
CA ASN A 449 -5.33 -23.57 11.64
C ASN A 449 -6.20 -22.71 10.71
N GLU A 450 -7.21 -23.33 10.09
CA GLU A 450 -8.15 -22.68 9.16
C GLU A 450 -9.15 -21.72 9.86
N ALA A 451 -9.29 -21.79 11.18
CA ALA A 451 -10.05 -20.81 11.93
C ALA A 451 -9.32 -19.45 12.05
N HIS A 452 -8.00 -19.45 11.87
CA HIS A 452 -7.15 -18.25 11.97
C HIS A 452 -6.96 -17.51 10.64
N LYS A 453 -7.65 -17.95 9.57
CA LYS A 453 -7.47 -17.43 8.21
C LYS A 453 -8.54 -16.41 7.85
N TRP A 454 -8.09 -15.23 7.48
CA TRP A 454 -8.93 -14.07 7.18
C TRP A 454 -8.60 -13.50 5.80
N ARG A 455 -9.59 -12.89 5.17
CA ARG A 455 -9.43 -11.93 4.08
C ARG A 455 -9.60 -10.54 4.68
N ILE A 456 -8.82 -9.60 4.18
CA ILE A 456 -8.94 -8.19 4.53
C ILE A 456 -9.34 -7.48 3.24
N GLU A 457 -10.55 -6.94 3.24
CA GLU A 457 -11.18 -6.37 2.06
C GLU A 457 -11.41 -4.88 2.32
N GLU A 458 -10.90 -4.01 1.44
CA GLU A 458 -11.13 -2.57 1.58
C GLU A 458 -12.60 -2.21 1.32
N VAL A 459 -13.15 -1.36 2.18
CA VAL A 459 -14.53 -0.92 2.10
C VAL A 459 -14.59 0.44 1.43
N PHE A 460 -15.28 0.50 0.30
CA PHE A 460 -15.50 1.72 -0.46
C PHE A 460 -16.89 2.28 -0.18
N PHE A 461 -17.01 3.61 -0.07
CA PHE A 461 -18.27 4.31 -0.13
C PHE A 461 -18.80 4.28 -1.56
N LYS A 462 -20.05 3.83 -1.72
CA LYS A 462 -20.70 3.60 -3.01
C LYS A 462 -22.20 3.78 -2.89
N GLY A 463 -22.83 4.21 -3.99
CA GLY A 463 -24.28 4.36 -4.10
C GLY A 463 -24.64 5.46 -5.09
N THR A 464 -25.92 5.81 -5.11
CA THR A 464 -26.51 6.90 -5.90
C THR A 464 -27.08 7.92 -4.94
N ILE A 465 -26.84 9.21 -5.15
CA ILE A 465 -27.51 10.26 -4.39
C ILE A 465 -28.62 10.88 -5.22
N SER A 466 -29.61 11.44 -4.54
CA SER A 466 -30.73 12.13 -5.19
C SER A 466 -30.84 13.55 -4.67
N LEU A 467 -31.34 14.44 -5.51
CA LEU A 467 -31.58 15.83 -5.15
C LEU A 467 -33.06 16.05 -4.81
N ASP A 468 -33.35 17.02 -3.94
CA ASP A 468 -34.72 17.36 -3.51
C ASP A 468 -35.51 18.21 -4.52
N ALA A 469 -34.98 18.39 -5.73
CA ALA A 469 -35.53 19.19 -6.80
C ALA A 469 -35.44 18.46 -8.14
N GLU A 470 -36.39 18.73 -9.05
CA GLU A 470 -36.40 18.18 -10.43
C GLU A 470 -35.73 19.11 -11.45
N ARG A 471 -35.47 20.37 -11.09
CA ARG A 471 -34.76 21.36 -11.90
C ARG A 471 -34.08 22.39 -11.00
N VAL A 472 -33.05 23.05 -11.50
CA VAL A 472 -32.36 24.12 -10.77
C VAL A 472 -33.06 25.45 -11.04
N GLU A 473 -33.28 26.27 -10.01
CA GLU A 473 -33.73 27.66 -10.18
C GLU A 473 -32.71 28.58 -9.51
N PRO A 474 -32.07 29.52 -10.23
CA PRO A 474 -31.14 30.46 -9.62
C PRO A 474 -31.75 31.19 -8.41
N GLY A 475 -31.04 31.21 -7.29
CA GLY A 475 -31.48 31.76 -6.01
C GLY A 475 -32.40 30.85 -5.19
N LYS A 476 -32.76 29.66 -5.66
CA LYS A 476 -33.50 28.65 -4.88
C LYS A 476 -32.54 27.60 -4.34
N THR A 477 -32.64 27.33 -3.04
CA THR A 477 -31.88 26.26 -2.40
C THR A 477 -32.29 24.90 -2.94
N ILE A 478 -31.30 24.09 -3.29
CA ILE A 478 -31.44 22.65 -3.59
C ILE A 478 -30.59 21.87 -2.58
N SER A 479 -30.96 20.64 -2.26
CA SER A 479 -30.26 19.83 -1.28
C SER A 479 -30.11 18.38 -1.70
N VAL A 480 -29.02 17.76 -1.26
CA VAL A 480 -28.84 16.31 -1.36
C VAL A 480 -29.73 15.60 -0.34
N ILE A 481 -30.53 14.65 -0.81
CA ILE A 481 -31.33 13.75 0.03
C ILE A 481 -30.39 12.83 0.81
N ASP A 482 -30.72 12.55 2.07
CA ASP A 482 -29.96 11.68 2.99
C ASP A 482 -29.33 10.45 2.30
N PRO A 483 -27.99 10.45 2.11
CA PRO A 483 -27.29 9.39 1.40
C PRO A 483 -27.40 8.00 2.06
N SER A 484 -27.73 7.90 3.35
CA SER A 484 -27.80 6.62 4.06
C SER A 484 -28.90 5.67 3.53
N LYS A 485 -29.82 6.18 2.70
CA LYS A 485 -30.90 5.40 2.09
C LYS A 485 -30.47 4.58 0.89
N THR A 486 -29.41 5.01 0.20
CA THR A 486 -29.00 4.51 -1.12
C THR A 486 -27.51 4.26 -1.23
N CYS A 487 -26.72 4.75 -0.26
CA CYS A 487 -25.29 4.60 -0.21
C CYS A 487 -24.84 3.74 0.96
N THR A 488 -23.73 3.02 0.76
CA THR A 488 -23.09 2.16 1.76
C THR A 488 -21.57 2.36 1.73
N PRO A 489 -20.87 2.22 2.86
CA PRO A 489 -21.44 1.98 4.17
C PRO A 489 -22.14 3.21 4.74
N TYR A 490 -22.92 3.05 5.80
CA TYR A 490 -23.51 4.16 6.55
C TYR A 490 -23.57 3.86 8.06
N ASP A 491 -23.71 4.91 8.86
CA ASP A 491 -23.79 4.81 10.31
C ASP A 491 -25.19 4.41 10.78
N TYR A 492 -25.48 3.10 10.64
CA TYR A 492 -26.77 2.52 11.04
C TYR A 492 -27.13 2.83 12.49
N ALA A 493 -26.14 2.81 13.39
CA ALA A 493 -26.32 3.01 14.82
C ALA A 493 -26.37 4.50 15.23
N LYS A 494 -26.18 5.42 14.27
CA LYS A 494 -26.22 6.89 14.48
C LYS A 494 -25.28 7.33 15.61
N THR A 495 -24.07 6.78 15.64
CA THR A 495 -23.07 7.10 16.65
C THR A 495 -22.47 8.49 16.46
N GLY A 496 -22.59 9.06 15.24
CA GLY A 496 -22.01 10.36 14.88
C GLY A 496 -20.49 10.28 14.64
N SER A 497 -19.96 9.08 14.46
CA SER A 497 -18.55 8.78 14.18
C SER A 497 -18.12 9.10 12.75
N VAL A 498 -19.09 9.30 11.86
CA VAL A 498 -18.88 9.65 10.46
C VAL A 498 -19.84 10.77 10.07
N LYS A 499 -19.48 11.50 9.02
CA LYS A 499 -20.27 12.59 8.44
C LYS A 499 -20.21 12.56 6.92
N TYR A 500 -21.25 13.09 6.28
CA TYR A 500 -21.24 13.25 4.82
C TYR A 500 -20.69 14.62 4.47
N LEU A 501 -19.77 14.65 3.50
CA LEU A 501 -19.30 15.89 2.87
C LEU A 501 -19.79 15.91 1.43
N TYR A 502 -20.19 17.11 0.97
CA TYR A 502 -20.82 17.33 -0.33
C TYR A 502 -20.02 18.33 -1.16
N ARG A 503 -19.72 17.97 -2.39
CA ARG A 503 -19.03 18.78 -3.39
C ARG A 503 -19.94 19.02 -4.59
N TRP A 504 -19.90 20.19 -5.20
CA TRP A 504 -20.80 20.57 -6.30
C TRP A 504 -20.03 20.97 -7.54
N TYR A 505 -20.52 20.55 -8.70
CA TYR A 505 -19.95 20.85 -10.01
C TYR A 505 -21.00 21.45 -10.93
N TRP A 506 -20.56 22.37 -11.77
CA TRP A 506 -21.33 22.90 -12.88
C TRP A 506 -20.72 22.45 -14.21
N MET A 507 -21.58 22.10 -15.17
CA MET A 507 -21.18 21.67 -16.51
C MET A 507 -22.13 22.21 -17.57
N GLN A 508 -21.64 22.38 -18.80
CA GLN A 508 -22.42 22.95 -19.88
C GLN A 508 -23.30 21.91 -20.59
N ASP A 509 -22.84 20.66 -20.68
CA ASP A 509 -23.58 19.53 -21.27
C ASP A 509 -23.57 18.34 -20.31
N GLU A 510 -24.75 17.76 -20.05
CA GLU A 510 -24.93 16.56 -19.22
C GLU A 510 -24.23 15.32 -19.82
N ARG A 511 -24.04 15.28 -21.15
CA ARG A 511 -23.42 14.14 -21.84
C ARG A 511 -21.90 14.08 -21.69
N GLU A 512 -21.26 15.13 -21.18
CA GLU A 512 -19.84 15.11 -20.83
C GLU A 512 -19.60 14.48 -19.45
N SER A 513 -20.67 14.05 -18.77
CA SER A 513 -20.60 13.22 -17.59
C SER A 513 -19.99 11.84 -17.91
N PRO A 514 -18.81 11.45 -17.36
CA PRO A 514 -18.18 10.15 -17.53
C PRO A 514 -18.99 9.03 -16.84
N PHE A 515 -20.14 9.38 -16.25
CA PHE A 515 -21.05 8.49 -15.55
C PHE A 515 -22.10 7.87 -16.49
N ALA A 516 -22.22 8.35 -17.74
CA ALA A 516 -23.15 7.83 -18.75
C ALA A 516 -22.68 6.51 -19.40
N GLU A 517 -21.38 6.24 -19.39
CA GLU A 517 -20.81 4.95 -19.75
C GLU A 517 -20.02 4.44 -18.54
N ASN A 518 -20.31 3.23 -18.08
CA ASN A 518 -19.76 2.54 -16.91
C ASN A 518 -18.21 2.36 -16.92
N LYS A 519 -17.43 3.44 -17.14
CA LYS A 519 -16.01 3.39 -17.52
C LYS A 519 -15.03 3.54 -16.36
N TYR A 520 -15.44 3.94 -15.14
CA TYR A 520 -14.58 3.86 -13.95
C TYR A 520 -15.34 3.47 -12.67
N PRO A 521 -14.73 2.67 -11.74
CA PRO A 521 -13.42 2.93 -11.12
C PRO A 521 -12.66 1.66 -10.64
N GLU A 522 -12.26 0.75 -11.53
CA GLU A 522 -11.17 -0.20 -11.21
C GLU A 522 -9.82 0.25 -11.77
N ALA A 523 -9.82 1.24 -12.66
CA ALA A 523 -8.64 1.57 -13.44
C ALA A 523 -7.82 2.74 -12.88
N PHE A 524 -8.32 3.97 -12.75
CA PHE A 524 -7.51 5.10 -12.28
C PHE A 524 -7.32 5.11 -10.75
N THR A 525 -6.10 4.85 -10.31
CA THR A 525 -5.67 5.00 -8.91
C THR A 525 -4.33 5.72 -8.87
N LEU A 526 -4.02 6.37 -7.76
CA LEU A 526 -2.70 6.97 -7.54
C LEU A 526 -1.90 6.07 -6.63
N SER A 527 -0.61 5.89 -6.95
CA SER A 527 0.33 5.20 -6.08
C SER A 527 1.46 6.13 -5.69
N SER A 528 1.79 6.14 -4.40
CA SER A 528 2.87 6.94 -3.86
C SER A 528 3.94 6.08 -3.19
N TRP A 529 5.12 6.66 -3.10
CA TRP A 529 6.31 6.08 -2.49
C TRP A 529 7.13 7.19 -1.82
N CYS A 530 7.87 6.85 -0.77
CA CYS A 530 8.85 7.77 -0.22
C CYS A 530 10.08 7.05 0.35
N HIS A 531 11.17 7.81 0.44
CA HIS A 531 12.25 7.55 1.38
C HIS A 531 12.01 8.35 2.66
N LEU A 532 11.93 7.65 3.78
CA LEU A 532 11.68 8.25 5.08
C LEU A 532 12.97 8.20 5.91
N ALA A 533 13.42 9.37 6.40
CA ALA A 533 14.64 9.47 7.21
C ALA A 533 14.61 8.47 8.38
N ASN A 534 15.74 7.78 8.60
CA ASN A 534 15.92 6.73 9.62
C ASN A 534 15.09 5.45 9.44
N CYS A 535 14.19 5.38 8.46
CA CYS A 535 13.37 4.20 8.17
C CYS A 535 13.72 3.55 6.81
N GLY A 536 14.28 4.34 5.89
CA GLY A 536 14.61 3.90 4.54
C GLY A 536 13.43 4.00 3.57
N ASP A 537 13.51 3.21 2.49
CA ASP A 537 12.49 3.18 1.43
C ASP A 537 11.21 2.51 1.92
N GLN A 538 10.06 3.16 1.72
CA GLN A 538 8.77 2.52 1.91
C GLN A 538 8.39 1.70 0.66
N VAL A 539 7.44 0.78 0.79
CA VAL A 539 6.85 0.12 -0.38
C VAL A 539 5.90 1.08 -1.10
N TRP A 540 5.72 0.90 -2.42
CA TRP A 540 4.66 1.60 -3.16
C TRP A 540 3.30 1.21 -2.59
N ARG A 541 2.46 2.22 -2.32
CA ARG A 541 1.09 2.02 -1.81
C ARG A 541 0.12 2.96 -2.50
N ASP A 542 -1.17 2.80 -2.23
CA ASP A 542 -2.17 3.74 -2.71
C ASP A 542 -1.93 5.13 -2.09
N ALA A 543 -1.99 6.19 -2.89
CA ALA A 543 -1.53 7.50 -2.47
C ALA A 543 -2.40 8.14 -1.38
N TYR A 544 -3.68 7.76 -1.30
CA TYR A 544 -4.58 8.20 -0.24
C TYR A 544 -4.24 7.55 1.11
N ALA A 545 -3.60 6.38 1.12
CA ALA A 545 -3.13 5.72 2.34
C ALA A 545 -1.86 6.40 2.90
N GLY A 546 -1.20 7.22 2.09
CA GLY A 546 -0.11 8.10 2.48
C GLY A 546 1.30 7.53 2.28
N ALA A 547 2.19 8.42 1.84
CA ALA A 547 3.64 8.20 1.80
C ALA A 547 4.30 8.85 3.01
N GLY A 548 4.90 8.04 3.89
CA GLY A 548 5.48 8.47 5.16
C GLY A 548 4.66 8.01 6.38
N TYR A 549 5.01 8.51 7.56
CA TYR A 549 4.32 8.16 8.81
C TYR A 549 3.93 9.42 9.60
N PRO A 550 2.64 9.62 9.92
CA PRO A 550 2.16 10.76 10.70
C PRO A 550 2.50 10.59 12.19
N VAL A 551 3.75 10.81 12.60
CA VAL A 551 4.18 10.68 14.02
C VAL A 551 4.75 11.99 14.52
N ARG A 552 4.27 12.54 15.65
CA ARG A 552 4.71 13.87 16.12
C ARG A 552 6.17 13.92 16.55
N ASP A 553 6.65 12.96 17.34
CA ASP A 553 7.90 13.09 18.11
C ASP A 553 9.06 12.19 17.61
N THR A 554 9.14 11.98 16.30
CA THR A 554 10.23 11.23 15.65
C THR A 554 10.97 12.09 14.63
N ASN A 555 12.18 11.69 14.24
CA ASN A 555 12.90 12.33 13.13
C ASN A 555 12.64 11.62 11.79
N PHE A 556 11.39 11.20 11.57
CA PHE A 556 10.95 10.53 10.35
C PHE A 556 10.38 11.57 9.38
N PHE A 557 11.26 12.14 8.56
CA PHE A 557 10.91 13.16 7.56
C PHE A 557 10.97 12.56 6.17
N VAL A 558 10.09 13.03 5.28
CA VAL A 558 10.13 12.63 3.87
C VAL A 558 11.31 13.34 3.20
N GLU A 559 12.32 12.56 2.79
CA GLU A 559 13.52 13.07 2.09
C GLU A 559 13.40 12.89 0.56
N SER A 560 12.62 11.90 0.15
CA SER A 560 12.29 11.65 -1.24
C SER A 560 10.85 11.20 -1.40
N PHE A 561 10.22 11.59 -2.50
CA PHE A 561 8.82 11.29 -2.80
C PHE A 561 8.64 10.95 -4.28
N LYS A 562 7.76 9.99 -4.57
CA LYS A 562 7.32 9.65 -5.92
C LYS A 562 5.82 9.47 -5.93
N LEU A 563 5.18 9.88 -7.01
CA LEU A 563 3.75 9.74 -7.23
C LEU A 563 3.51 9.36 -8.69
N ARG A 564 2.66 8.38 -8.94
CA ARG A 564 2.35 7.93 -10.30
C ARG A 564 0.91 7.49 -10.45
N ILE A 565 0.44 7.54 -11.69
CA ILE A 565 -0.84 7.00 -12.09
C ILE A 565 -0.73 5.48 -12.26
N LYS A 566 -1.69 4.77 -11.69
CA LYS A 566 -1.91 3.33 -11.87
C LYS A 566 -3.21 3.14 -12.64
N TYR A 567 -3.16 2.27 -13.65
CA TYR A 567 -4.29 1.90 -14.49
C TYR A 567 -4.51 0.38 -14.46
N GLY A 568 -5.60 -0.04 -13.83
CA GLY A 568 -5.87 -1.47 -13.61
C GLY A 568 -4.76 -2.11 -12.77
N THR A 569 -4.11 -3.15 -13.29
CA THR A 569 -2.97 -3.80 -12.61
C THR A 569 -1.60 -3.21 -12.98
N GLY A 570 -1.53 -2.27 -13.93
CA GLY A 570 -0.28 -1.71 -14.47
C GLY A 570 -0.08 -0.23 -14.18
N PHE A 571 1.09 0.28 -14.57
CA PHE A 571 1.43 1.71 -14.48
C PHE A 571 1.44 2.30 -15.89
N ILE A 572 0.99 3.56 -16.00
CA ILE A 572 1.09 4.34 -17.23
C ILE A 572 2.20 5.37 -17.02
N GLU A 573 3.13 5.44 -17.96
CA GLU A 573 4.20 6.42 -17.97
C GLU A 573 4.17 7.15 -19.32
N ASN A 574 4.27 8.49 -19.30
CA ASN A 574 4.55 9.32 -20.48
C ASN A 574 3.61 9.09 -21.68
N ASN A 575 2.30 9.06 -21.45
CA ASN A 575 1.31 9.11 -22.53
C ASN A 575 0.81 10.55 -22.74
N ALA A 576 1.39 11.23 -23.73
CA ALA A 576 1.07 12.63 -24.04
C ALA A 576 -0.42 12.89 -24.33
N ASP A 577 -1.14 11.88 -24.85
CA ASP A 577 -2.56 11.99 -25.16
C ASP A 577 -3.46 11.74 -23.93
N PHE A 578 -2.96 11.03 -22.91
CA PHE A 578 -3.71 10.73 -21.68
C PHE A 578 -3.52 11.78 -20.59
N GLY A 579 -2.30 12.31 -20.46
CA GLY A 579 -1.91 13.22 -19.39
C GLY A 579 -1.04 12.58 -18.31
N ALA A 580 -0.68 13.36 -17.29
CA ALA A 580 0.30 13.00 -16.26
C ALA A 580 -0.07 13.53 -14.86
N ILE A 581 0.37 12.85 -13.80
CA ILE A 581 0.42 13.44 -12.45
C ILE A 581 1.74 14.18 -12.29
N CYS A 582 1.66 15.47 -11.94
CA CYS A 582 2.81 16.36 -11.80
C CYS A 582 2.93 16.83 -10.35
N TYR A 583 4.17 17.00 -9.89
CA TYR A 583 4.45 17.46 -8.53
C TYR A 583 5.79 18.17 -8.44
N ALA A 584 5.87 19.13 -7.54
CA ALA A 584 7.11 19.83 -7.20
C ALA A 584 7.20 19.97 -5.68
N GLY A 585 8.42 19.90 -5.15
CA GLY A 585 8.69 20.03 -3.71
C GLY A 585 9.56 21.22 -3.39
N CYS A 586 9.25 21.87 -2.28
CA CYS A 586 10.14 22.83 -1.65
C CYS A 586 11.13 22.06 -0.75
N MET A 587 12.41 22.15 -1.07
CA MET A 587 13.48 21.47 -0.34
C MET A 587 14.09 22.41 0.70
N GLY A 588 14.00 22.04 1.97
CA GLY A 588 14.71 22.72 3.05
C GLY A 588 16.17 22.26 3.13
N ILE A 589 17.12 23.19 3.04
CA ILE A 589 18.54 22.92 3.21
C ILE A 589 18.89 23.01 4.70
N GLU A 590 19.46 21.94 5.25
CA GLU A 590 19.82 21.88 6.67
C GLU A 590 20.92 22.90 7.02
N ASN A 591 20.69 23.72 8.05
CA ASN A 591 21.62 24.73 8.60
C ASN A 591 21.91 25.99 7.76
N SER A 592 21.24 26.23 6.64
CA SER A 592 21.40 27.47 5.84
C SER A 592 20.23 28.45 5.99
N GLY A 593 19.02 27.96 6.26
CA GLY A 593 17.80 28.77 6.21
C GLY A 593 17.31 29.06 4.78
N ASP A 594 17.97 28.48 3.77
CA ASP A 594 17.60 28.63 2.36
C ASP A 594 16.71 27.46 1.90
N PHE A 595 15.82 27.76 0.96
CA PHE A 595 14.94 26.80 0.31
C PHE A 595 15.00 26.97 -1.22
N SER A 596 14.65 25.91 -1.93
CA SER A 596 14.49 25.95 -3.38
C SER A 596 13.39 24.99 -3.80
N TRP A 597 12.60 25.42 -4.78
CA TRP A 597 11.68 24.54 -5.48
C TRP A 597 12.47 23.61 -6.40
N SER A 598 12.12 22.33 -6.38
CA SER A 598 12.61 21.38 -7.37
C SER A 598 12.12 21.74 -8.78
N ASP A 599 12.77 21.17 -9.79
CA ASP A 599 12.14 21.01 -11.09
C ASP A 599 10.83 20.20 -10.95
N VAL A 600 9.93 20.36 -11.93
CA VAL A 600 8.67 19.61 -11.96
C VAL A 600 8.94 18.14 -12.24
N CYS A 601 8.51 17.28 -11.32
CA CYS A 601 8.50 15.84 -11.49
C CYS A 601 7.18 15.37 -12.10
N ARG A 602 7.24 14.31 -12.93
CA ARG A 602 6.08 13.66 -13.55
C ARG A 602 6.09 12.16 -13.32
N ASP A 603 4.91 11.56 -13.13
CA ASP A 603 4.66 10.11 -13.18
C ASP A 603 5.82 9.21 -12.68
N GLY A 604 6.10 9.25 -11.38
CA GLY A 604 7.07 8.38 -10.74
C GLY A 604 8.51 8.91 -10.71
N GLU A 605 8.78 10.06 -11.33
CA GLU A 605 10.06 10.77 -11.19
C GLU A 605 10.38 11.10 -9.74
N GLU A 606 11.66 11.02 -9.36
CA GLU A 606 12.07 11.21 -7.97
C GLU A 606 12.12 12.69 -7.60
N LEU A 607 11.25 13.09 -6.67
CA LEU A 607 11.38 14.36 -5.96
C LEU A 607 12.33 14.18 -4.78
N GLY A 608 13.33 15.05 -4.65
CA GLY A 608 14.32 14.98 -3.59
C GLY A 608 15.33 13.84 -3.79
N LYS A 609 16.01 13.45 -2.73
CA LYS A 609 17.00 12.36 -2.76
C LYS A 609 17.08 11.71 -1.38
N GLY A 610 16.95 10.39 -1.31
CA GLY A 610 17.04 9.66 -0.04
C GLY A 610 18.46 9.72 0.58
N GLY A 611 18.54 9.83 1.90
CA GLY A 611 19.79 9.69 2.67
C GLY A 611 20.73 10.90 2.66
N VAL A 612 20.29 12.07 2.17
CA VAL A 612 21.12 13.30 2.12
C VAL A 612 20.71 14.39 3.13
N SER A 613 19.85 14.08 4.10
CA SER A 613 19.41 15.00 5.18
C SER A 613 18.60 16.24 4.72
N ASN A 614 18.31 16.36 3.42
CA ASN A 614 17.42 17.40 2.88
C ASN A 614 15.97 16.97 3.04
N ARG A 615 15.14 17.87 3.58
CA ARG A 615 13.75 17.56 3.96
C ARG A 615 12.79 18.27 3.03
N ILE A 616 11.74 17.58 2.59
CA ILE A 616 10.63 18.23 1.88
C ILE A 616 9.82 19.02 2.92
N THR A 617 9.68 20.34 2.70
CA THR A 617 8.93 21.25 3.59
C THR A 617 7.61 21.70 3.00
N GLY A 618 7.48 21.66 1.68
CA GLY A 618 6.27 22.00 0.95
C GLY A 618 6.12 21.15 -0.31
N ILE A 619 4.88 20.93 -0.74
CA ILE A 619 4.59 20.20 -1.99
C ILE A 619 3.40 20.83 -2.71
N LYS A 620 3.48 20.84 -4.05
CA LYS A 620 2.38 21.14 -4.97
C LYS A 620 2.14 19.94 -5.87
N ILE A 621 0.88 19.62 -6.14
CA ILE A 621 0.48 18.45 -6.94
C ILE A 621 -0.67 18.84 -7.87
N TRP A 622 -0.59 18.49 -9.15
CA TRP A 622 -1.62 18.77 -10.16
C TRP A 622 -1.64 17.71 -11.27
N LEU A 623 -2.70 17.73 -12.09
CA LEU A 623 -2.84 16.89 -13.27
C LEU A 623 -2.62 17.70 -14.54
N GLU A 624 -1.96 17.12 -15.54
CA GLU A 624 -1.82 17.70 -16.89
C GLU A 624 -2.50 16.79 -17.93
N GLY A 625 -2.90 17.34 -19.08
CA GLY A 625 -3.48 16.57 -20.20
C GLY A 625 -4.96 16.22 -20.03
N ASP A 626 -5.41 15.17 -20.72
CA ASP A 626 -6.84 14.80 -20.76
C ASP A 626 -7.37 14.30 -19.41
N ILE A 627 -6.53 13.69 -18.59
CA ILE A 627 -6.91 13.22 -17.25
C ILE A 627 -7.36 14.36 -16.31
N ALA A 628 -6.82 15.57 -16.47
CA ALA A 628 -7.23 16.75 -15.69
C ALA A 628 -8.67 17.21 -15.99
N LYS A 629 -9.25 16.75 -17.10
CA LYS A 629 -10.66 17.01 -17.44
C LYS A 629 -11.60 16.08 -16.67
N GLU A 630 -11.13 14.92 -16.23
CA GLU A 630 -11.95 13.86 -15.62
C GLU A 630 -11.71 13.71 -14.11
N TYR A 631 -10.61 14.24 -13.59
CA TYR A 631 -10.26 14.20 -12.18
C TYR A 631 -9.78 15.54 -11.66
N ASP A 632 -10.12 15.83 -10.41
CA ASP A 632 -9.44 16.81 -9.57
C ASP A 632 -8.53 16.08 -8.56
N ILE A 633 -7.55 16.79 -8.02
CA ILE A 633 -6.67 16.25 -6.96
C ILE A 633 -6.92 17.01 -5.67
N ALA A 634 -7.03 16.26 -4.56
CA ALA A 634 -6.91 16.82 -3.22
C ALA A 634 -5.72 16.19 -2.51
N TYR A 635 -5.00 16.97 -1.72
CA TYR A 635 -3.84 16.48 -0.98
C TYR A 635 -3.68 17.20 0.34
N ARG A 636 -3.02 16.52 1.28
CA ARG A 636 -2.67 17.08 2.58
C ARG A 636 -1.38 16.47 3.09
N ALA A 637 -0.73 17.15 4.02
CA ALA A 637 0.52 16.70 4.61
C ALA A 637 0.43 16.67 6.13
N PHE A 638 1.21 15.78 6.71
CA PHE A 638 1.50 15.80 8.13
C PHE A 638 2.79 16.57 8.37
N ILE A 639 2.70 17.73 9.01
CA ILE A 639 3.83 18.62 9.26
C ILE A 639 4.34 18.43 10.68
N TYR A 640 5.65 18.31 10.84
CA TYR A 640 6.29 18.18 12.14
C TYR A 640 5.93 19.34 13.08
N GLY A 641 5.45 19.00 14.28
CA GLY A 641 5.06 19.99 15.29
C GLY A 641 3.71 20.67 15.03
N GLN A 642 3.07 20.48 13.86
CA GLN A 642 1.78 21.08 13.51
C GLN A 642 0.67 20.02 13.41
N GLY A 643 0.96 18.85 12.81
CA GLY A 643 -0.02 17.79 12.55
C GLY A 643 -0.51 17.78 11.11
N TRP A 644 -1.69 17.20 10.87
CA TRP A 644 -2.32 17.19 9.56
C TRP A 644 -2.75 18.61 9.16
N THR A 645 -2.45 19.00 7.92
CA THR A 645 -3.02 20.20 7.29
C THR A 645 -4.49 19.97 6.92
N GLU A 646 -5.19 21.06 6.60
CA GLU A 646 -6.38 20.97 5.76
C GLU A 646 -6.08 20.33 4.40
N ARG A 647 -7.13 19.99 3.65
CA ARG A 647 -6.99 19.49 2.28
C ARG A 647 -6.80 20.67 1.35
N PHE A 648 -5.74 20.62 0.57
CA PHE A 648 -5.44 21.51 -0.53
C PHE A 648 -5.92 20.88 -1.83
N HIS A 649 -6.38 21.71 -2.76
CA HIS A 649 -7.04 21.25 -3.96
C HIS A 649 -6.35 21.80 -5.21
N SER A 650 -6.16 20.94 -6.21
CA SER A 650 -5.76 21.35 -7.54
C SER A 650 -6.85 20.92 -8.52
N ASN A 651 -7.53 21.94 -9.06
CA ASN A 651 -8.64 21.80 -9.98
C ASN A 651 -8.28 22.30 -11.40
N GLY A 652 -6.97 22.47 -11.67
CA GLY A 652 -6.41 23.11 -12.88
C GLY A 652 -5.14 22.40 -13.38
N GLY A 653 -4.71 22.76 -14.59
CA GLY A 653 -3.72 22.02 -15.37
C GLY A 653 -2.26 22.47 -15.18
N SER A 654 -1.96 23.32 -14.18
CA SER A 654 -0.65 23.93 -14.03
C SER A 654 -0.19 24.03 -12.57
N GLN A 655 1.11 24.24 -12.36
CA GLN A 655 1.71 24.44 -11.05
C GLN A 655 1.19 25.71 -10.33
N ASP A 656 0.80 26.73 -11.09
CA ASP A 656 0.29 27.99 -10.54
C ASP A 656 -1.11 27.82 -9.95
N ASP A 657 -1.90 26.88 -10.49
CA ASP A 657 -3.23 26.52 -9.99
C ASP A 657 -3.17 25.58 -8.77
N ALA A 658 -2.01 24.99 -8.48
CA ALA A 658 -1.81 24.08 -7.37
C ALA A 658 -1.45 24.83 -6.07
N GLU A 659 -2.25 24.63 -5.03
CA GLU A 659 -2.04 25.23 -3.71
C GLU A 659 -0.80 24.65 -3.00
N LEU A 660 -0.06 25.49 -2.27
CA LEU A 660 1.08 24.99 -1.49
C LEU A 660 0.57 24.22 -0.26
N CYS A 661 0.93 22.93 -0.15
CA CYS A 661 0.76 22.16 1.07
C CYS A 661 2.08 22.08 1.84
N GLY A 662 2.15 22.69 3.01
CA GLY A 662 3.39 22.80 3.80
C GLY A 662 3.83 24.24 3.98
N SER A 663 5.14 24.44 4.12
CA SER A 663 5.73 25.78 4.22
C SER A 663 6.81 25.99 3.16
N ASP A 664 6.82 27.20 2.61
CA ASP A 664 7.93 27.79 1.87
C ASP A 664 8.77 28.76 2.73
N ASP A 665 8.55 28.79 4.05
CA ASP A 665 9.23 29.69 5.00
C ASP A 665 10.24 28.99 5.95
N ALA A 666 11.31 29.72 6.28
CA ALA A 666 12.53 29.19 6.89
C ALA A 666 12.55 29.15 8.43
N SER A 667 11.41 29.17 9.13
CA SER A 667 11.40 29.32 10.60
C SER A 667 11.58 27.98 11.36
N GLY A 668 12.77 27.38 11.18
CA GLY A 668 13.26 26.24 11.97
C GLY A 668 12.63 24.90 11.64
N SER A 669 13.04 23.85 12.35
CA SER A 669 12.67 22.44 12.14
C SER A 669 11.16 22.13 12.15
N LYS A 670 10.28 23.13 12.37
CA LYS A 670 8.82 23.07 12.53
C LYS A 670 7.99 23.02 11.22
N GLY A 671 8.61 22.76 10.06
CA GLY A 671 7.93 22.75 8.76
C GLY A 671 8.13 21.47 7.92
N ALA A 672 8.92 20.51 8.38
CA ALA A 672 9.21 19.32 7.59
C ALA A 672 8.00 18.38 7.47
N ILE A 673 7.74 17.92 6.25
CA ILE A 673 6.68 16.97 5.95
C ILE A 673 7.12 15.56 6.40
N LYS A 674 6.23 14.86 7.10
CA LYS A 674 6.42 13.49 7.59
C LYS A 674 5.55 12.46 6.87
N CYS A 675 4.44 12.91 6.31
CA CYS A 675 3.53 12.09 5.53
C CYS A 675 2.78 12.94 4.51
N ILE A 676 2.55 12.41 3.31
CA ILE A 676 1.79 13.07 2.23
C ILE A 676 0.66 12.13 1.81
N GLN A 677 -0.58 12.64 1.78
CA GLN A 677 -1.73 11.93 1.21
C GLN A 677 -2.23 12.64 -0.03
N VAL A 678 -2.59 11.85 -1.04
CA VAL A 678 -3.10 12.36 -2.31
C VAL A 678 -4.34 11.56 -2.70
N PHE A 679 -5.42 12.26 -2.99
CA PHE A 679 -6.71 11.74 -3.36
C PHE A 679 -7.02 12.16 -4.80
N ALA A 680 -7.44 11.19 -5.61
CA ALA A 680 -8.05 11.46 -6.90
C ALA A 680 -9.56 11.58 -6.73
N ILE A 681 -10.15 12.66 -7.21
CA ILE A 681 -11.58 12.93 -7.10
C ILE A 681 -12.14 12.93 -8.51
N PRO A 682 -12.96 11.95 -8.91
CA PRO A 682 -13.57 11.97 -10.23
C PRO A 682 -14.56 13.13 -10.33
N LYS A 683 -14.64 13.72 -11.52
CA LYS A 683 -15.58 14.80 -11.85
C LYS A 683 -16.17 14.59 -13.24
N PRO A 684 -17.33 15.21 -13.54
CA PRO A 684 -17.82 15.24 -14.91
C PRO A 684 -16.79 15.86 -15.86
N ARG A 685 -16.63 15.33 -17.08
CA ARG A 685 -15.57 15.76 -17.99
C ARG A 685 -15.78 17.24 -18.30
N GLY A 686 -14.74 18.05 -18.07
CA GLY A 686 -14.80 19.50 -18.31
C GLY A 686 -15.66 20.28 -17.31
N ALA A 687 -16.22 19.64 -16.27
CA ALA A 687 -16.97 20.34 -15.24
C ALA A 687 -16.09 21.27 -14.41
N LYS A 688 -16.69 22.39 -14.01
CA LYS A 688 -16.06 23.38 -13.14
C LYS A 688 -16.53 23.18 -11.71
N LEU A 689 -15.62 23.30 -10.76
CA LEU A 689 -15.94 23.28 -9.35
C LEU A 689 -16.85 24.46 -9.01
N ALA A 690 -18.06 24.17 -8.53
CA ALA A 690 -18.99 25.19 -8.02
C ALA A 690 -18.84 25.36 -6.51
N ARG A 691 -18.59 24.26 -5.78
CA ARG A 691 -18.25 24.30 -4.35
C ARG A 691 -17.46 23.07 -3.94
N GLU A 692 -16.42 23.28 -3.14
CA GLU A 692 -15.63 22.21 -2.54
C GLU A 692 -16.40 21.45 -1.44
N PHE A 693 -15.89 20.28 -1.04
CA PHE A 693 -16.48 19.44 0.01
C PHE A 693 -16.80 20.21 1.30
N ALA A 694 -18.08 20.20 1.68
CA ALA A 694 -18.57 20.79 2.93
C ALA A 694 -19.67 19.91 3.56
N GLU A 695 -19.89 20.04 4.88
CA GLU A 695 -20.98 19.32 5.57
C GLU A 695 -22.38 19.78 5.16
N ASP A 696 -22.50 21.03 4.68
CA ASP A 696 -23.74 21.56 4.17
C ASP A 696 -24.18 20.79 2.93
N ASN A 697 -25.31 20.08 3.04
CA ASN A 697 -25.87 19.29 1.96
C ASN A 697 -26.67 20.13 0.95
N SER A 698 -26.84 21.42 1.21
CA SER A 698 -27.60 22.35 0.36
C SER A 698 -26.66 23.18 -0.52
N PHE A 699 -27.14 23.68 -1.65
CA PHE A 699 -26.43 24.62 -2.52
C PHE A 699 -27.41 25.67 -3.06
N ILE A 700 -26.93 26.91 -3.21
CA ILE A 700 -27.73 28.01 -3.78
C ILE A 700 -27.13 28.35 -5.14
N PRO A 701 -27.77 27.94 -6.25
CA PRO A 701 -27.30 28.24 -7.60
C PRO A 701 -27.37 29.73 -7.89
N GLU A 702 -26.27 30.28 -8.41
CA GLU A 702 -26.19 31.65 -8.93
C GLU A 702 -26.54 31.74 -10.43
N ASN A 703 -26.76 32.96 -10.93
CA ASN A 703 -27.07 33.21 -12.35
C ASN A 703 -25.95 32.77 -13.32
N SER A 704 -24.71 32.72 -12.84
CA SER A 704 -23.55 32.21 -13.58
C SER A 704 -23.67 30.73 -13.96
N HIS A 705 -24.57 29.97 -13.32
CA HIS A 705 -24.84 28.57 -13.63
C HIS A 705 -25.93 28.36 -14.69
N SER A 706 -26.54 29.43 -15.21
CA SER A 706 -27.64 29.32 -16.18
C SER A 706 -27.21 28.68 -17.51
N GLY A 707 -28.12 27.93 -18.14
CA GLY A 707 -27.86 27.31 -19.45
C GLY A 707 -26.94 26.08 -19.41
N GLY A 708 -26.86 25.40 -18.26
CA GLY A 708 -26.06 24.19 -18.07
C GLY A 708 -26.72 23.21 -17.09
N TYR A 709 -25.91 22.43 -16.41
CA TYR A 709 -26.31 21.42 -15.44
C TYR A 709 -25.51 21.56 -14.15
N LEU A 710 -26.15 21.25 -13.04
CA LEU A 710 -25.52 21.21 -11.74
C LEU A 710 -25.59 19.79 -11.17
N THR A 711 -24.50 19.33 -10.58
CA THR A 711 -24.43 18.02 -9.93
C THR A 711 -23.71 18.07 -8.59
N ALA A 712 -24.02 17.12 -7.71
CA ALA A 712 -23.46 17.00 -6.37
C ALA A 712 -22.84 15.64 -6.16
N GLN A 713 -21.69 15.57 -5.50
CA GLN A 713 -20.99 14.35 -5.09
C GLN A 713 -20.99 14.26 -3.56
N ALA A 714 -21.22 13.06 -3.01
CA ALA A 714 -21.11 12.81 -1.58
C ALA A 714 -19.91 11.91 -1.26
N MET A 715 -19.25 12.21 -0.15
CA MET A 715 -18.19 11.42 0.46
C MET A 715 -18.57 11.09 1.91
N LEU A 716 -18.29 9.88 2.37
CA LEU A 716 -18.42 9.51 3.78
C LEU A 716 -17.07 9.74 4.49
N ALA A 717 -16.99 10.82 5.27
CA ALA A 717 -15.83 11.18 6.07
C ALA A 717 -15.92 10.63 7.50
N LEU A 718 -14.78 10.37 8.11
CA LEU A 718 -14.67 10.13 9.55
C LEU A 718 -14.87 11.45 10.30
N ASN A 719 -15.59 11.40 11.42
CA ASN A 719 -15.78 12.57 12.27
C ASN A 719 -14.59 12.71 13.23
N LEU A 720 -13.66 13.59 12.88
CA LEU A 720 -12.41 13.85 13.61
C LEU A 720 -12.52 15.05 14.57
N ASP A 721 -13.72 15.62 14.78
CA ASP A 721 -13.90 16.86 15.54
C ASP A 721 -13.82 16.64 17.08
N ASP A 722 -14.00 15.39 17.53
CA ASP A 722 -13.95 14.98 18.95
C ASP A 722 -12.85 13.93 19.19
N THR A 723 -11.59 14.31 18.97
CA THR A 723 -10.41 13.47 19.26
C THR A 723 -9.87 13.70 20.68
N SER A 724 -10.71 14.18 21.61
CA SER A 724 -10.27 14.48 22.98
C SER A 724 -9.81 13.19 23.68
N GLY A 725 -8.51 13.09 23.99
CA GLY A 725 -7.88 11.88 24.55
C GLY A 725 -7.39 10.87 23.51
N PHE A 726 -7.46 11.20 22.22
CA PHE A 726 -6.94 10.42 21.10
C PHE A 726 -5.72 11.12 20.49
N ASP A 727 -4.66 10.37 20.20
CA ASP A 727 -3.53 10.89 19.43
C ASP A 727 -3.93 10.89 17.94
N GLY A 728 -4.50 12.02 17.48
CA GLY A 728 -5.01 12.26 16.12
C GLY A 728 -4.07 11.88 14.96
N HIS A 729 -2.82 11.57 15.27
CA HIS A 729 -1.76 11.20 14.35
C HIS A 729 -1.71 9.70 14.07
N LYS A 730 -2.25 8.85 14.96
CA LYS A 730 -2.32 7.38 14.74
C LYS A 730 -3.23 6.99 13.57
N MET A 731 -4.03 7.94 13.08
CA MET A 731 -5.01 7.74 12.02
C MET A 731 -4.70 8.62 10.83
N ILE A 732 -4.47 7.95 9.70
CA ILE A 732 -4.25 8.58 8.41
C ILE A 732 -5.52 8.57 7.55
N ALA A 733 -6.41 7.59 7.75
CA ALA A 733 -7.72 7.59 7.13
C ALA A 733 -8.56 8.75 7.68
N ASP A 734 -9.15 9.54 6.79
CA ASP A 734 -10.11 10.61 7.11
C ASP A 734 -11.45 10.44 6.39
N ALA A 735 -11.52 9.56 5.40
CA ALA A 735 -12.74 9.21 4.69
C ALA A 735 -12.66 7.80 4.09
N TYR A 736 -13.82 7.24 3.80
CA TYR A 736 -13.93 6.07 2.95
C TYR A 736 -13.53 6.43 1.51
N GLN A 737 -12.81 5.53 0.85
CA GLN A 737 -12.52 5.69 -0.58
C GLN A 737 -13.77 5.43 -1.42
N GLY A 738 -13.79 5.99 -2.62
CA GLY A 738 -14.99 5.97 -3.44
C GLY A 738 -15.97 7.06 -3.03
N ASP A 739 -16.90 7.33 -3.92
CA ASP A 739 -17.91 8.36 -3.79
C ASP A 739 -19.26 7.82 -4.29
N SER A 740 -20.31 8.61 -4.09
CA SER A 740 -21.59 8.36 -4.74
C SER A 740 -21.59 8.70 -6.24
N SER A 741 -20.43 8.88 -6.90
CA SER A 741 -20.39 9.38 -8.28
C SER A 741 -20.95 8.39 -9.31
N LYS A 742 -21.12 7.12 -8.91
CA LYS A 742 -21.83 6.10 -9.70
C LYS A 742 -23.33 6.38 -9.91
N GLY A 743 -23.86 7.44 -9.32
CA GLY A 743 -25.22 7.91 -9.54
C GLY A 743 -25.36 9.38 -9.16
N LEU A 744 -24.67 10.23 -9.92
CA LEU A 744 -24.82 11.68 -9.88
C LEU A 744 -26.12 12.06 -10.59
N GLU A 745 -27.00 12.76 -9.90
CA GLU A 745 -28.16 13.37 -10.53
C GLU A 745 -27.76 14.77 -11.01
N ALA A 746 -27.92 15.02 -12.30
CA ALA A 746 -27.71 16.32 -12.91
C ALA A 746 -29.05 17.00 -13.10
N LEU A 747 -29.21 18.19 -12.55
CA LEU A 747 -30.42 18.98 -12.76
C LEU A 747 -30.17 20.05 -13.80
N PRO A 748 -31.06 20.20 -14.81
CA PRO A 748 -30.93 21.27 -15.79
C PRO A 748 -31.14 22.62 -15.11
N VAL A 749 -30.27 23.57 -15.45
CA VAL A 749 -30.39 24.98 -15.08
C VAL A 749 -31.01 25.73 -16.25
N PRO A 750 -32.27 26.17 -16.16
CA PRO A 750 -32.90 26.91 -17.25
C PRO A 750 -32.10 28.17 -17.52
N PRO A 751 -32.01 28.61 -18.78
CA PRO A 751 -31.49 29.93 -19.08
C PRO A 751 -32.29 30.96 -18.28
N THR A 752 -31.60 31.93 -17.68
CA THR A 752 -32.26 33.05 -16.98
C THR A 752 -33.31 33.67 -17.91
N PRO A 753 -34.56 33.91 -17.47
CA PRO A 753 -35.53 34.60 -18.30
C PRO A 753 -34.96 35.98 -18.65
N PRO A 754 -34.93 36.36 -19.93
CA PRO A 754 -34.34 37.63 -20.29
C PRO A 754 -35.21 38.79 -19.77
N SER A 755 -34.57 39.91 -19.47
CA SER A 755 -35.25 41.22 -19.41
C SER A 755 -36.04 41.47 -20.70
N PRO A 756 -37.07 42.35 -20.73
CA PRO A 756 -37.88 42.59 -21.93
C PRO A 756 -36.97 42.80 -23.14
N VAL A 757 -36.99 41.82 -24.04
CA VAL A 757 -35.93 41.57 -25.02
C VAL A 757 -36.07 42.57 -26.16
N GLY A 758 -35.02 43.35 -26.42
CA GLY A 758 -34.86 43.90 -27.75
C GLY A 758 -34.64 42.75 -28.72
N ILE A 759 -35.38 42.75 -29.82
CA ILE A 759 -35.24 41.76 -30.88
C ILE A 759 -33.82 41.86 -31.44
N LYS A 760 -33.05 40.79 -31.25
CA LYS A 760 -31.71 40.69 -31.81
C LYS A 760 -31.72 40.32 -33.28
N VAL A 761 -30.86 40.97 -34.05
CA VAL A 761 -30.49 40.57 -35.41
C VAL A 761 -29.08 40.02 -35.39
N PHE A 762 -28.92 38.80 -35.93
CA PHE A 762 -27.65 38.08 -35.99
C PHE A 762 -27.17 37.98 -37.43
N TYR A 763 -25.89 38.22 -37.65
CA TYR A 763 -25.26 38.14 -38.96
C TYR A 763 -24.23 37.02 -38.98
N TYR A 764 -24.41 36.04 -39.87
CA TYR A 764 -23.50 34.91 -40.05
C TYR A 764 -22.87 34.97 -41.43
N VAL A 765 -21.58 34.68 -41.54
CA VAL A 765 -20.90 34.58 -42.83
C VAL A 765 -20.31 33.20 -43.03
N ASP A 766 -20.32 32.73 -44.28
CA ASP A 766 -19.60 31.53 -44.74
C ASP A 766 -19.88 30.22 -43.95
N GLY A 767 -21.06 30.11 -43.33
CA GLY A 767 -21.48 28.93 -42.57
C GLY A 767 -20.90 28.82 -41.15
N GLU A 768 -20.37 29.90 -40.60
CA GLU A 768 -19.86 29.96 -39.22
C GLU A 768 -20.98 29.80 -38.17
N THR A 769 -20.64 29.18 -37.03
CA THR A 769 -21.59 28.94 -35.94
C THR A 769 -21.84 30.17 -35.08
N ASP A 770 -20.85 31.07 -35.02
CA ASP A 770 -20.92 32.32 -34.28
C ASP A 770 -21.22 33.48 -35.24
N PRO A 771 -22.05 34.45 -34.84
CA PRO A 771 -22.35 35.61 -35.66
C PRO A 771 -21.15 36.56 -35.71
N CYS A 772 -20.85 37.11 -36.90
CA CYS A 772 -19.82 38.12 -37.07
C CYS A 772 -20.25 39.51 -36.56
N PHE A 773 -21.56 39.72 -36.39
CA PHE A 773 -22.13 40.96 -35.87
C PHE A 773 -23.47 40.67 -35.19
N GLU A 774 -23.76 41.40 -34.11
CA GLU A 774 -25.04 41.36 -33.41
C GLU A 774 -25.51 42.77 -33.09
N GLU A 775 -26.82 42.98 -33.19
CA GLU A 775 -27.45 44.23 -32.79
C GLU A 775 -28.87 43.98 -32.26
N GLU A 776 -29.40 44.94 -31.52
CA GLU A 776 -30.63 44.80 -30.74
C GLU A 776 -31.58 45.99 -30.99
N TYR A 777 -32.86 45.69 -31.25
CA TYR A 777 -33.90 46.68 -31.58
C TYR A 777 -35.18 46.48 -30.79
N GLU A 778 -36.02 47.51 -30.70
CA GLU A 778 -37.38 47.34 -30.16
C GLU A 778 -38.28 46.56 -31.14
N MET A 779 -39.19 45.75 -30.61
CA MET A 779 -40.19 45.02 -31.41
C MET A 779 -41.07 46.00 -32.22
N GLY A 780 -41.28 45.71 -33.50
CA GLY A 780 -42.00 46.60 -34.43
C GLY A 780 -41.10 47.59 -35.18
N THR A 781 -39.78 47.57 -34.94
CA THR A 781 -38.83 48.37 -35.73
C THR A 781 -38.80 47.86 -37.18
N THR A 782 -38.99 48.77 -38.16
CA THR A 782 -38.70 48.46 -39.57
C THR A 782 -37.19 48.45 -39.76
N TYR A 783 -36.64 47.26 -39.97
CA TYR A 783 -35.21 47.05 -39.95
C TYR A 783 -34.58 47.14 -41.35
N GLN A 784 -33.34 47.63 -41.39
CA GLN A 784 -32.49 47.78 -42.56
C GLN A 784 -31.12 47.23 -42.20
N VAL A 785 -30.43 46.61 -43.16
CA VAL A 785 -29.08 46.06 -42.93
C VAL A 785 -28.13 47.16 -42.45
N ASN A 786 -27.43 46.88 -41.36
CA ASN A 786 -26.41 47.75 -40.82
C ASN A 786 -25.13 47.68 -41.69
N PRO A 787 -24.62 48.81 -42.22
CA PRO A 787 -23.36 48.84 -42.95
C PRO A 787 -22.17 48.29 -42.15
N ASP A 788 -22.15 48.47 -40.83
CA ASP A 788 -21.08 47.98 -39.95
C ASP A 788 -21.05 46.45 -39.88
N ALA A 789 -22.22 45.79 -39.97
CA ALA A 789 -22.32 44.34 -40.07
C ALA A 789 -21.73 43.81 -41.37
N THR A 790 -21.92 44.54 -42.47
CA THR A 790 -21.34 44.22 -43.77
C THR A 790 -19.81 44.35 -43.73
N ALA A 791 -19.29 45.39 -43.08
CA ALA A 791 -17.85 45.55 -42.85
C ALA A 791 -17.28 44.44 -41.94
N ALA A 792 -18.00 44.04 -40.89
CA ALA A 792 -17.58 42.98 -39.97
C ALA A 792 -17.58 41.57 -40.62
N GLY A 793 -18.52 41.32 -41.53
CA GLY A 793 -18.62 40.06 -42.27
C GLY A 793 -17.65 39.92 -43.45
N GLN A 794 -17.01 41.02 -43.87
CA GLN A 794 -16.05 41.02 -44.98
C GLN A 794 -14.76 40.30 -44.56
N LYS A 795 -14.39 39.24 -45.31
CA LYS A 795 -13.11 38.56 -45.11
C LYS A 795 -12.01 39.16 -45.96
N ASP A 796 -10.82 39.22 -45.38
CA ASP A 796 -9.59 39.59 -46.08
C ASP A 796 -9.30 38.63 -47.24
N ASN A 797 -8.72 39.17 -48.32
CA ASN A 797 -8.38 38.42 -49.53
C ASN A 797 -9.58 37.68 -50.17
N CYS A 798 -10.80 38.18 -50.03
CA CYS A 798 -11.98 37.72 -50.77
C CYS A 798 -12.49 38.85 -51.70
N LEU A 799 -13.47 38.55 -52.54
CA LEU A 799 -14.27 39.57 -53.22
C LEU A 799 -15.28 40.19 -52.22
N ASP A 800 -15.89 41.31 -52.61
CA ASP A 800 -16.88 41.99 -51.78
C ASP A 800 -18.04 41.05 -51.41
N LEU A 801 -18.44 41.08 -50.14
CA LEU A 801 -19.62 40.37 -49.64
C LEU A 801 -20.85 40.74 -50.49
N VAL A 802 -21.51 39.74 -51.10
CA VAL A 802 -22.51 39.98 -52.15
C VAL A 802 -23.73 40.74 -51.62
N CYS A 803 -24.42 40.15 -50.65
CA CYS A 803 -25.55 40.72 -49.90
C CYS A 803 -25.92 39.77 -48.75
N TRP A 804 -26.91 40.17 -47.95
CA TRP A 804 -27.45 39.39 -46.85
C TRP A 804 -28.70 38.63 -47.27
N TYR A 805 -28.82 37.38 -46.82
CA TYR A 805 -29.90 36.45 -47.14
C TYR A 805 -30.63 36.03 -45.87
N THR A 806 -31.91 35.65 -45.98
CA THR A 806 -32.70 35.15 -44.84
C THR A 806 -32.55 33.65 -44.60
N ASP A 807 -31.84 32.96 -45.50
CA ASP A 807 -31.59 31.52 -45.45
C ASP A 807 -30.09 31.21 -45.59
N PRO A 808 -29.58 30.16 -44.92
CA PRO A 808 -28.17 29.76 -45.01
C PRO A 808 -27.80 29.17 -46.38
N GLU A 809 -28.78 28.81 -47.22
CA GLU A 809 -28.54 28.39 -48.60
C GLU A 809 -28.29 29.56 -49.57
N TYR A 810 -28.47 30.80 -49.11
CA TYR A 810 -28.25 32.05 -49.84
C TYR A 810 -29.16 32.19 -51.07
N THR A 811 -30.43 31.81 -50.93
CA THR A 811 -31.41 31.79 -52.02
C THR A 811 -32.39 32.96 -51.97
N GLN A 812 -32.63 33.55 -50.80
CA GLN A 812 -33.58 34.63 -50.57
C GLN A 812 -32.86 35.87 -50.02
N PRO A 813 -32.55 36.86 -50.87
CA PRO A 813 -31.98 38.12 -50.43
C PRO A 813 -32.91 38.81 -49.42
N TYR A 814 -32.34 39.40 -48.39
CA TYR A 814 -33.10 40.13 -47.39
C TYR A 814 -33.63 41.44 -47.95
N GLU A 815 -34.93 41.68 -47.75
CA GLU A 815 -35.60 42.95 -47.97
C GLU A 815 -36.08 43.53 -46.64
N SER A 816 -36.10 44.86 -46.53
CA SER A 816 -36.52 45.53 -45.30
C SER A 816 -37.92 45.13 -44.88
N GLN A 817 -38.04 44.75 -43.61
CA GLN A 817 -39.29 44.32 -43.00
C GLN A 817 -39.35 44.71 -41.52
N GLU A 818 -40.56 44.68 -40.98
CA GLU A 818 -40.82 44.91 -39.56
C GLU A 818 -40.35 43.71 -38.71
N LEU A 819 -39.59 43.99 -37.65
CA LEU A 819 -39.09 42.95 -36.74
C LEU A 819 -40.19 42.51 -35.77
N ALA A 820 -40.76 41.33 -36.04
CA ALA A 820 -41.69 40.64 -35.13
C ALA A 820 -41.01 39.56 -34.27
N THR A 821 -39.87 39.03 -34.71
CA THR A 821 -39.04 38.03 -34.01
C THR A 821 -37.57 38.23 -34.38
N SER A 822 -36.64 37.57 -33.67
CA SER A 822 -35.21 37.62 -34.01
C SER A 822 -34.95 37.24 -35.46
N LEU A 823 -34.12 38.02 -36.12
CA LEU A 823 -33.77 37.86 -37.52
C LEU A 823 -32.36 37.29 -37.62
N LYS A 824 -32.18 36.26 -38.44
CA LYS A 824 -30.85 35.76 -38.81
C LYS A 824 -30.60 36.11 -40.27
N LEU A 825 -29.47 36.75 -40.51
CA LEU A 825 -28.99 37.11 -41.83
C LEU A 825 -27.73 36.33 -42.14
N TYR A 826 -27.65 35.82 -43.35
CA TYR A 826 -26.56 34.97 -43.83
C TYR A 826 -25.90 35.64 -45.02
N GLY A 827 -24.59 35.85 -44.96
CA GLY A 827 -23.76 36.35 -46.05
C GLY A 827 -22.74 35.31 -46.47
N TYR A 828 -22.17 35.45 -47.66
CA TYR A 828 -20.99 34.69 -48.06
C TYR A 828 -20.01 35.56 -48.81
N ASN A 829 -18.73 35.31 -48.55
CA ASN A 829 -17.60 35.96 -49.21
C ASN A 829 -17.27 35.17 -50.49
N PRO A 830 -17.40 35.75 -51.69
CA PRO A 830 -16.96 35.11 -52.91
C PRO A 830 -15.42 35.10 -53.00
N CYS A 831 -14.86 34.04 -53.57
CA CYS A 831 -13.43 33.87 -53.80
C CYS A 831 -13.18 33.59 -55.28
N SER A 832 -12.21 34.30 -55.88
CA SER A 832 -11.77 34.01 -57.25
C SER A 832 -10.71 32.91 -57.28
N VAL A 833 -10.81 32.00 -58.26
CA VAL A 833 -9.84 30.93 -58.50
C VAL A 833 -9.34 31.05 -59.92
N LYS A 834 -8.01 31.15 -60.06
CA LYS A 834 -7.31 31.29 -61.35
C LYS A 834 -6.27 30.21 -61.54
N TYR A 835 -5.98 29.89 -62.79
CA TYR A 835 -4.94 28.92 -63.16
C TYR A 835 -3.76 29.64 -63.83
N ASP A 836 -2.55 29.25 -63.45
CA ASP A 836 -1.30 29.69 -64.08
C ASP A 836 -0.32 28.51 -64.18
N THR A 837 0.86 28.72 -64.73
CA THR A 837 1.86 27.67 -64.99
C THR A 837 3.06 27.85 -64.07
N THR A 838 3.61 26.75 -63.54
CA THR A 838 4.81 26.83 -62.69
C THR A 838 6.01 27.36 -63.50
N THR A 839 6.89 28.14 -62.86
CA THR A 839 8.06 28.74 -63.54
C THR A 839 9.10 27.72 -64.00
N ARG A 840 9.04 26.48 -63.49
CA ARG A 840 9.90 25.36 -63.87
C ARG A 840 9.33 24.49 -65.00
N SER A 841 8.12 24.79 -65.45
CA SER A 841 7.43 24.00 -66.47
C SER A 841 8.15 24.08 -67.80
N SER A 842 8.39 22.92 -68.42
CA SER A 842 9.11 22.85 -69.69
C SER A 842 8.39 23.53 -70.85
N VAL A 843 7.05 23.61 -70.78
CA VAL A 843 6.22 24.30 -71.79
C VAL A 843 6.49 25.80 -71.88
N LEU A 844 7.20 26.38 -70.91
CA LEU A 844 7.67 27.76 -70.93
C LEU A 844 9.02 27.93 -71.64
N ASP A 845 9.71 26.83 -72.00
CA ASP A 845 10.96 26.88 -72.74
C ASP A 845 10.71 27.29 -74.20
N THR A 846 11.06 28.53 -74.51
CA THR A 846 10.90 29.14 -75.84
C THR A 846 11.82 28.57 -76.91
N SER A 847 12.77 27.68 -76.56
CA SER A 847 13.58 26.97 -77.57
C SER A 847 12.79 25.89 -78.32
N TYR A 848 11.63 25.48 -77.80
CA TYR A 848 10.71 24.55 -78.45
C TYR A 848 9.46 25.25 -78.96
N ASN A 849 9.00 24.86 -80.16
CA ASN A 849 7.69 25.25 -80.67
C ASN A 849 6.63 24.30 -80.12
N TRP A 850 5.89 24.75 -79.11
CA TRP A 850 4.88 23.96 -78.43
C TRP A 850 3.51 24.03 -79.13
N SER A 851 2.80 22.90 -79.09
CA SER A 851 1.48 22.71 -79.68
C SER A 851 0.51 22.00 -78.73
N THR A 852 -0.79 22.26 -78.86
CA THR A 852 -1.85 21.51 -78.14
C THR A 852 -2.13 20.14 -78.77
N ASP A 853 -1.69 19.89 -80.00
CA ASP A 853 -1.97 18.67 -80.75
C ASP A 853 -0.69 17.97 -81.25
N ALA A 854 -0.79 16.66 -81.49
CA ALA A 854 0.34 15.83 -81.89
C ALA A 854 0.83 16.11 -83.33
N ASP A 855 0.00 16.73 -84.16
CA ASP A 855 0.32 17.07 -85.56
C ASP A 855 1.10 18.40 -85.64
N LEU A 856 1.34 19.06 -84.51
CA LEU A 856 2.01 20.35 -84.38
C LEU A 856 1.31 21.48 -85.14
N GLY A 857 0.00 21.34 -85.37
CA GLY A 857 -0.81 22.25 -86.19
C GLY A 857 -1.29 23.49 -85.45
N THR A 858 -1.47 23.39 -84.13
CA THR A 858 -2.04 24.46 -83.30
C THR A 858 -1.05 24.91 -82.23
N ALA A 859 -0.61 26.17 -82.25
CA ALA A 859 0.29 26.69 -81.22
C ALA A 859 -0.31 26.55 -79.81
N LEU A 860 0.53 26.21 -78.82
CA LEU A 860 0.10 26.06 -77.44
C LEU A 860 -0.32 27.40 -76.83
N ASP A 861 -1.59 27.52 -76.44
CA ASP A 861 -2.13 28.61 -75.60
C ASP A 861 -2.52 28.02 -74.24
N LEU A 862 -1.69 28.29 -73.22
CA LEU A 862 -1.89 27.78 -71.86
C LEU A 862 -3.16 28.35 -71.21
N ALA A 863 -3.50 29.61 -71.49
CA ALA A 863 -4.68 30.25 -70.92
C ALA A 863 -5.99 29.67 -71.49
N ALA A 864 -5.97 29.25 -72.75
CA ALA A 864 -7.09 28.55 -73.37
C ALA A 864 -7.19 27.05 -72.98
N LEU A 865 -6.09 26.46 -72.51
CA LEU A 865 -6.01 25.05 -72.13
C LEU A 865 -6.53 24.78 -70.71
N TYR A 866 -6.34 25.73 -69.79
CA TYR A 866 -6.79 25.63 -68.41
C TYR A 866 -8.29 25.96 -68.26
N PRO A 867 -8.93 25.50 -67.17
CA PRO A 867 -10.28 25.94 -66.84
C PRO A 867 -10.35 27.46 -66.75
N GLN A 868 -11.48 28.03 -67.19
CA GLN A 868 -11.74 29.46 -67.07
C GLN A 868 -11.77 29.88 -65.60
N ASP A 869 -11.33 31.11 -65.32
CA ASP A 869 -11.42 31.73 -63.99
C ASP A 869 -12.84 31.54 -63.42
N GLU A 870 -12.94 30.99 -62.20
CA GLU A 870 -14.21 30.74 -61.53
C GLU A 870 -14.32 31.51 -60.21
N VAL A 871 -15.54 31.91 -59.85
CA VAL A 871 -15.85 32.53 -58.56
C VAL A 871 -16.68 31.56 -57.75
N VAL A 872 -16.18 31.19 -56.57
CA VAL A 872 -16.80 30.21 -55.67
C VAL A 872 -17.05 30.81 -54.30
N LYS A 873 -17.93 30.20 -53.50
CA LYS A 873 -18.15 30.64 -52.12
C LYS A 873 -16.93 30.28 -51.26
N TYR A 874 -16.58 31.11 -50.28
CA TYR A 874 -15.64 30.74 -49.24
C TYR A 874 -16.05 29.40 -48.60
N GLY A 875 -15.10 28.51 -48.38
CA GLY A 875 -15.35 27.15 -47.89
C GLY A 875 -15.71 26.13 -48.96
N THR A 876 -15.89 26.53 -50.23
CA THR A 876 -16.17 25.58 -51.33
C THR A 876 -14.97 24.66 -51.55
N LYS A 877 -15.22 23.34 -51.58
CA LYS A 877 -14.21 22.35 -51.94
C LYS A 877 -14.18 22.17 -53.46
N LEU A 878 -13.07 22.57 -54.08
CA LEU A 878 -12.81 22.37 -55.50
C LEU A 878 -11.92 21.16 -55.73
N THR A 879 -12.12 20.51 -56.89
CA THR A 879 -11.25 19.43 -57.38
C THR A 879 -10.59 19.91 -58.66
N PHE A 880 -9.27 19.80 -58.73
CA PHE A 880 -8.49 20.31 -59.86
C PHE A 880 -8.31 19.20 -60.89
N ALA A 881 -8.80 19.43 -62.11
CA ALA A 881 -8.70 18.47 -63.21
C ALA A 881 -7.29 18.47 -63.81
N GLY A 882 -6.79 17.30 -64.23
CA GLY A 882 -5.49 17.06 -64.86
C GLY A 882 -5.27 15.54 -65.01
N PRO A 883 -4.30 15.09 -65.81
CA PRO A 883 -3.25 15.86 -66.47
C PRO A 883 -3.65 16.42 -67.84
N TRP A 884 -3.08 17.57 -68.22
CA TRP A 884 -3.14 18.13 -69.57
C TRP A 884 -1.96 17.65 -70.42
N SER A 885 -2.01 17.81 -71.75
CA SER A 885 -0.94 17.38 -72.66
C SER A 885 -0.53 18.51 -73.62
N ALA A 886 0.77 18.58 -73.92
CA ALA A 886 1.38 19.53 -74.85
C ALA A 886 2.45 18.82 -75.68
N TRP A 887 2.67 19.24 -76.92
CA TRP A 887 3.52 18.56 -77.88
C TRP A 887 4.58 19.49 -78.47
N CYS A 888 5.77 18.98 -78.79
CA CYS A 888 6.81 19.72 -79.51
C CYS A 888 7.66 18.79 -80.38
N GLU A 889 8.46 19.34 -81.28
CA GLU A 889 9.50 18.61 -82.00
C GLU A 889 10.85 18.71 -81.28
N ASP A 890 11.45 17.58 -80.92
CA ASP A 890 12.79 17.52 -80.31
C ASP A 890 13.61 16.39 -80.94
N ALA A 891 14.76 16.76 -81.54
CA ALA A 891 15.66 15.87 -82.28
C ALA A 891 14.96 15.07 -83.41
N GLY A 892 14.08 15.72 -84.18
CA GLY A 892 13.40 15.14 -85.34
C GLY A 892 12.27 14.16 -85.00
N LYS A 893 11.76 14.19 -83.77
CA LYS A 893 10.61 13.41 -83.32
C LYS A 893 9.61 14.30 -82.59
N THR A 894 8.33 14.08 -82.84
CA THR A 894 7.24 14.64 -82.04
C THR A 894 7.25 14.02 -80.64
N ARG A 895 7.21 14.86 -79.60
CA ARG A 895 7.17 14.45 -78.19
C ARG A 895 5.96 15.03 -77.48
N CYS A 896 5.39 14.27 -76.56
CA CYS A 896 4.33 14.71 -75.66
C CYS A 896 4.91 14.94 -74.26
N VAL A 897 4.55 16.05 -73.64
CA VAL A 897 4.71 16.28 -72.20
C VAL A 897 3.32 16.35 -71.59
N SER A 898 3.12 15.62 -70.49
CA SER A 898 1.90 15.68 -69.70
C SER A 898 2.15 16.46 -68.43
N SER A 899 1.17 17.28 -68.02
CA SER A 899 1.26 17.96 -66.74
C SER A 899 1.22 16.95 -65.58
N THR A 900 1.73 17.34 -64.42
CA THR A 900 1.50 16.60 -63.18
C THR A 900 -0.01 16.57 -62.88
N PRO A 901 -0.57 15.43 -62.42
CA PRO A 901 -1.96 15.40 -61.94
C PRO A 901 -2.15 16.29 -60.71
N GLY A 902 -3.08 17.25 -60.80
CA GLY A 902 -3.32 18.27 -59.76
C GLY A 902 -2.58 19.59 -60.01
N VAL A 903 -2.59 20.46 -59.00
CA VAL A 903 -2.02 21.82 -59.09
C VAL A 903 -1.16 22.14 -57.86
N TYR A 904 -0.31 23.16 -57.96
CA TYR A 904 0.51 23.67 -56.86
C TYR A 904 -0.02 25.00 -56.36
N ALA A 905 0.17 25.29 -55.07
CA ALA A 905 -0.22 26.58 -54.48
C ALA A 905 0.76 27.71 -54.82
N THR A 906 1.95 27.39 -55.33
CA THR A 906 3.01 28.36 -55.63
C THR A 906 3.60 28.14 -57.02
N SER A 907 4.07 29.22 -57.64
CA SER A 907 4.67 29.19 -58.97
C SER A 907 5.96 28.36 -59.04
N GLY A 908 6.65 28.15 -57.91
CA GLY A 908 7.85 27.31 -57.82
C GLY A 908 7.59 25.81 -57.65
N ALA A 909 6.33 25.37 -57.63
CA ALA A 909 5.93 23.98 -57.38
C ALA A 909 6.44 23.41 -56.04
N SER A 910 6.40 24.20 -54.97
CA SER A 910 6.82 23.74 -53.64
C SER A 910 5.79 22.81 -53.01
N GLY A 911 6.21 21.61 -52.59
CA GLY A 911 5.36 20.62 -51.91
C GLY A 911 4.83 19.52 -52.85
N SER A 912 3.74 18.86 -52.43
CA SER A 912 3.06 17.84 -53.23
C SER A 912 1.92 18.47 -54.05
N PRO A 913 1.62 17.96 -55.26
CA PRO A 913 0.50 18.45 -56.06
C PRO A 913 -0.84 18.21 -55.35
N ILE A 914 -1.71 19.21 -55.42
CA ILE A 914 -3.00 19.30 -54.76
C ILE A 914 -4.09 18.85 -55.74
N LEU A 915 -4.80 17.77 -55.38
CA LEU A 915 -5.90 17.23 -56.18
C LEU A 915 -7.26 17.88 -55.84
N SER A 916 -7.42 18.34 -54.60
CA SER A 916 -8.61 19.08 -54.17
C SER A 916 -8.26 20.01 -53.01
N ALA A 917 -8.88 21.18 -52.94
CA ALA A 917 -8.70 22.12 -51.84
C ALA A 917 -10.00 22.84 -51.49
N THR A 918 -10.12 23.24 -50.22
CA THR A 918 -11.16 24.15 -49.75
C THR A 918 -10.68 25.58 -49.95
N ILE A 919 -11.42 26.36 -50.74
CA ILE A 919 -11.07 27.74 -51.08
C ILE A 919 -11.46 28.67 -49.92
N LYS A 920 -10.48 29.41 -49.39
CA LYS A 920 -10.67 30.35 -48.27
C LYS A 920 -10.20 31.78 -48.61
N GLY A 921 -10.12 32.09 -49.90
CA GLY A 921 -9.69 33.39 -50.41
C GLY A 921 -9.36 33.33 -51.90
N ASN A 922 -9.16 34.50 -52.49
CA ASN A 922 -8.67 34.67 -53.85
C ASN A 922 -7.36 33.91 -54.02
N THR A 923 -7.33 32.98 -54.97
CA THR A 923 -6.27 32.00 -55.13
C THR A 923 -5.88 31.85 -56.59
N THR A 924 -4.57 31.80 -56.87
CA THR A 924 -4.04 31.34 -58.14
C THR A 924 -3.34 30.01 -57.92
N VAL A 925 -3.71 28.99 -58.67
CA VAL A 925 -3.11 27.66 -58.62
C VAL A 925 -2.25 27.42 -59.86
N TYR A 926 -1.17 26.65 -59.71
CA TYR A 926 -0.14 26.52 -60.73
C TYR A 926 -0.05 25.09 -61.26
N VAL A 927 -0.12 24.93 -62.58
CA VAL A 927 0.04 23.66 -63.28
C VAL A 927 1.51 23.42 -63.58
N ASP A 928 2.01 22.24 -63.22
CA ASP A 928 3.41 21.86 -63.42
C ASP A 928 3.56 20.91 -64.62
N TRP A 929 4.48 21.21 -65.52
CA TRP A 929 4.81 20.41 -66.69
C TRP A 929 6.25 19.90 -66.59
N PRO A 930 6.47 18.76 -65.91
CA PRO A 930 7.80 18.20 -65.77
C PRO A 930 8.29 17.62 -67.10
N TRP A 931 9.50 17.98 -67.51
CA TRP A 931 10.14 17.33 -68.64
C TRP A 931 10.57 15.91 -68.23
N SER A 932 10.03 14.88 -68.87
CA SER A 932 10.51 13.51 -68.69
C SER A 932 11.83 13.34 -69.43
N GLY A 933 12.93 13.67 -68.73
CA GLY A 933 14.26 13.29 -69.15
C GLY A 933 14.36 11.77 -69.29
N TYR A 934 14.94 11.32 -70.40
CA TYR A 934 15.26 9.94 -70.78
C TYR A 934 15.37 8.93 -69.62
N ASP A 935 14.72 7.77 -69.77
CA ASP A 935 15.05 6.55 -69.05
C ASP A 935 16.57 6.29 -69.18
N GLY A 936 17.30 6.59 -68.12
CA GLY A 936 18.70 6.27 -67.95
C GLY A 936 19.67 7.12 -68.78
N VAL A 937 20.06 8.30 -68.27
CA VAL A 937 21.45 8.75 -68.05
C VAL A 937 21.40 10.23 -67.62
N MET A 938 21.87 10.50 -66.39
CA MET A 938 22.14 11.87 -65.93
C MET A 938 23.14 12.56 -66.86
N SER A 939 22.75 13.70 -67.42
CA SER A 939 23.65 14.66 -68.05
C SER A 939 23.56 15.96 -67.28
N ALA A 940 24.57 16.20 -66.44
CA ALA A 940 24.78 17.46 -65.73
C ALA A 940 24.78 18.65 -66.70
N ARG A 941 23.94 19.65 -66.44
CA ARG A 941 24.18 21.06 -66.76
C ARG A 941 23.19 21.96 -65.99
N SER A 942 23.82 22.88 -65.22
CA SER A 942 23.32 23.99 -64.40
C SER A 942 22.31 23.69 -63.30
#